data_AF-A0A9D2DPU6-F1
#
_entry.id   AF-A0A9D2DPU6-F1
#
_cell.length_a   1.000
_cell.length_b   1.000
_cell.length_c   1.000
_cell.angle_alpha   90.00
_cell.angle_beta   90.00
_cell.angle_gamma   90.00
#
_symmetry.space_group_name_H-M   'P 1'
#
loop_
_entity.id
_entity.type
_entity.pdbx_description
1 polymer ?
#
loop_
_entity_poly.entity_id
_entity_poly.type
_entity_poly.pdbx_seq_one_letter_code
_entity_poly.pdbx_strand_id
1 'polypeptide(L)'
;MPYPVLPSSAPCRADFAAAGGVLRLSVLPGGILRLRYAAGGEFPDYAAFGILEPLPPEEEMAVSSGPEGHVLHAGGLEITLSDRLTVRCPATGLAVSTPADFLSFDGTETTLALRLEEGEAVYGLGQDPMANLNQRDHQRRMFNQFGSNARSGSNGIPLMLSSRGHGVFLHSPHPARFDIGRAVPGLEDWKGNAMVPSPWAAEVTGDIRPDTVSVVNRHPDIDLFLICRDHPYRSLAGYHELTGFAPLLPLWGYGFIQSKNRYHSQEELLALGREFRRRGLPGDVLVVDWLWFTEFGDLQWDSDCWPDPAALFRALREEGFRVVMAQHPFISEKSVNYRFFEEHGCLNRVPPGKRVTYDHSNPEARRLWWEKVHPLVQQGMAGYWTDMGELEEHADGTESFLGSRDDTHNTYMLNWARSLYEGQAAMDRTRPYILARSVSAGTQKYGLTLWSGDVDSSWEVLRTQVKVGQGVCLSGQPYWTTDIGGFLTGNELTAELYIRWFEWGVFCPVFRTHGTRPGNEPWSFGPEAEAILARYLRLRYRLLPYIYAMAWENHRTGVPMMRPLALEYPGDPQAAAWEDEYLFGPSLLVAPVTQDGARRREVYLPAGVWYDFWTGRRLFGGRVITAMAPLSRIPLYIKEGALLPLLGRDILHTGEYAGAPVVLHAYGRVTSSVTLYEDDGLTLDYQEGAFRTARVSYRPEEGGLAVEADEGWQAPLSLAVHEGDAASAMEEEPAAASAVLENDGRLRIVLTVCAPDGTPVRATASVGQGYTLRPSDQSGHDAHTYWVSQLHHEDTQQAVCRQGGAVLSWEAFPCAEWLPLVMRGEVTAEIAGRPVVLPLRWGSGLLTRFSHAGSFENRDNAAGPDAGYPDALGADAPFASLRGETKPWVRDPGFAFNMYGYVDNRRRDCYMGEDESFSGVVYSRCTLWLPRETAVRFYTRHEGGLQIWAGRECLYTAERADSFRETAEIRLPAGETRLLVKNWVWGEKPYSANEFGFFLGIDAPGRDASARPEEASAAGFRGQSAPALPTGLLVMP
;
A
#
# COMPACT_ATOMS: atom_id res chain seq x y z
N MET A 1 55.00 18.72 -2.10
CA MET A 1 53.73 17.97 -1.96
C MET A 1 52.63 18.83 -2.54
N PRO A 2 51.74 18.25 -3.36
CA PRO A 2 50.41 18.83 -3.58
C PRO A 2 49.71 18.96 -2.22
N TYR A 3 49.01 20.07 -1.97
CA TYR A 3 48.19 20.27 -0.77
C TYR A 3 48.91 20.15 0.60
N PRO A 4 49.90 20.99 0.93
CA PRO A 4 50.55 20.92 2.24
C PRO A 4 49.57 21.20 3.40
N VAL A 5 49.65 20.38 4.46
CA VAL A 5 48.86 20.53 5.71
C VAL A 5 49.20 21.84 6.41
N LEU A 6 48.18 22.54 6.90
CA LEU A 6 48.30 23.78 7.64
C LEU A 6 48.27 23.55 9.18
N PRO A 7 48.93 24.43 9.97
CA PRO A 7 48.99 24.30 11.44
C PRO A 7 47.65 24.44 12.16
N SER A 8 46.60 24.93 11.48
CA SER A 8 45.25 25.16 12.02
C SER A 8 44.40 23.90 12.13
N SER A 9 44.96 22.72 11.85
CA SER A 9 44.25 21.44 11.97
C SER A 9 43.87 21.14 13.43
N ALA A 10 42.60 20.79 13.62
CA ALA A 10 42.04 20.35 14.90
C ALA A 10 41.83 18.82 14.85
N PRO A 11 41.60 18.14 15.99
CA PRO A 11 41.39 16.69 16.00
C PRO A 11 40.29 16.19 15.04
N CYS A 12 39.29 17.04 14.72
CA CYS A 12 38.18 16.73 13.81
C CYS A 12 38.28 17.41 12.42
N ARG A 13 39.34 18.21 12.15
CA ARG A 13 39.47 19.04 10.94
C ARG A 13 40.89 19.06 10.39
N ALA A 14 41.03 18.90 9.08
CA ALA A 14 42.30 18.98 8.39
C ALA A 14 42.26 20.09 7.33
N ASP A 15 43.19 21.03 7.45
CA ASP A 15 43.32 22.18 6.56
C ASP A 15 44.54 22.00 5.66
N PHE A 16 44.39 22.32 4.38
CA PHE A 16 45.41 22.18 3.36
C PHE A 16 45.47 23.44 2.49
N ALA A 17 46.67 23.85 2.06
CA ALA A 17 46.78 24.90 1.05
C ALA A 17 46.38 24.36 -0.33
N ALA A 18 45.47 25.04 -1.03
CA ALA A 18 44.88 24.56 -2.29
C ALA A 18 44.59 25.73 -3.21
N ALA A 19 44.93 25.69 -4.50
CA ALA A 19 44.51 26.67 -5.51
C ALA A 19 44.54 28.16 -5.05
N GLY A 20 45.60 28.59 -4.38
CA GLY A 20 45.73 29.98 -3.87
C GLY A 20 44.92 30.31 -2.60
N GLY A 21 44.17 29.36 -2.04
CA GLY A 21 43.38 29.46 -0.82
C GLY A 21 43.54 28.25 0.12
N VAL A 22 42.51 27.93 0.90
CA VAL A 22 42.50 26.84 1.90
C VAL A 22 41.38 25.85 1.64
N LEU A 23 41.72 24.56 1.57
CA LEU A 23 40.79 23.43 1.55
C LEU A 23 40.72 22.80 2.95
N ARG A 24 39.52 22.71 3.52
CA ARG A 24 39.24 22.05 4.79
C ARG A 24 38.40 20.80 4.58
N LEU A 25 38.86 19.70 5.18
CA LEU A 25 38.15 18.43 5.25
C LEU A 25 37.70 18.15 6.69
N SER A 26 36.46 17.71 6.84
CA SER A 26 35.88 17.24 8.11
C SER A 26 34.84 16.16 7.82
N VAL A 27 34.68 15.19 8.70
CA VAL A 27 33.71 14.10 8.53
C VAL A 27 32.60 14.24 9.56
N LEU A 28 31.35 14.11 9.12
CA LEU A 28 30.17 14.03 9.96
C LEU A 28 29.75 12.55 10.14
N PRO A 29 28.95 12.23 11.16
CA PRO A 29 28.43 10.88 11.37
C PRO A 29 27.75 10.31 10.11
N GLY A 30 27.78 8.98 9.99
CA GLY A 30 27.16 8.30 8.86
C GLY A 30 27.95 8.34 7.55
N GLY A 31 29.23 8.71 7.58
CA GLY A 31 30.08 8.69 6.39
C GLY A 31 29.79 9.85 5.43
N ILE A 32 29.57 11.05 5.99
CA ILE A 32 29.39 12.28 5.22
C ILE A 32 30.68 13.09 5.31
N LEU A 33 31.38 13.24 4.19
CA LEU A 33 32.56 14.11 4.10
C LEU A 33 32.09 15.53 3.74
N ARG A 34 32.49 16.52 4.54
CA ARG A 34 32.33 17.95 4.21
C ARG A 34 33.65 18.49 3.67
N LEU A 35 33.59 19.07 2.48
CA LEU A 35 34.68 19.72 1.77
C LEU A 35 34.38 21.21 1.70
N ARG A 36 35.24 22.03 2.31
CA ARG A 36 35.14 23.47 2.22
C ARG A 36 36.38 24.04 1.56
N TYR A 37 36.21 24.89 0.58
CA TYR A 37 37.32 25.69 0.05
C TYR A 37 37.01 27.17 0.20
N ALA A 38 38.01 27.93 0.60
CA ALA A 38 37.94 29.38 0.68
C ALA A 38 39.16 30.01 0.01
N ALA A 39 38.96 30.86 -0.99
CA ALA A 39 40.04 31.53 -1.70
C ALA A 39 40.81 32.50 -0.77
N GLY A 40 40.10 33.16 0.15
CA GLY A 40 40.69 34.07 1.14
C GLY A 40 41.23 33.39 2.40
N GLY A 41 41.01 32.08 2.58
CA GLY A 41 41.39 31.31 3.76
C GLY A 41 40.46 31.44 4.97
N GLU A 42 39.46 32.32 4.91
CA GLU A 42 38.36 32.40 5.87
C GLU A 42 37.14 31.70 5.29
N PHE A 43 36.58 30.74 6.04
CA PHE A 43 35.41 30.01 5.58
C PHE A 43 34.14 30.79 5.90
N PRO A 44 33.30 31.09 4.91
CA PRO A 44 32.04 31.79 5.13
C PRO A 44 31.15 30.99 6.07
N ASP A 45 30.47 31.72 6.95
CA ASP A 45 29.46 31.16 7.83
C ASP A 45 28.12 31.14 7.10
N TYR A 46 27.84 30.03 6.40
CA TYR A 46 26.59 29.79 5.71
C TYR A 46 25.43 29.38 6.65
N ALA A 47 25.55 29.64 7.96
CA ALA A 47 24.60 29.29 9.02
C ALA A 47 23.10 29.47 8.67
N ALA A 48 22.77 30.39 7.75
CA ALA A 48 21.40 30.70 7.37
C ALA A 48 20.74 29.81 6.29
N PHE A 49 21.44 28.83 5.66
CA PHE A 49 20.97 28.26 4.38
C PHE A 49 20.66 26.75 4.38
N GLY A 50 19.42 26.39 4.71
CA GLY A 50 18.87 25.07 4.36
C GLY A 50 19.32 23.91 5.25
N ILE A 51 20.53 23.93 5.81
CA ILE A 51 21.01 22.94 6.79
C ILE A 51 20.38 23.12 8.19
N LEU A 52 20.56 22.13 9.06
CA LEU A 52 20.19 22.17 10.47
C LEU A 52 21.30 22.85 11.29
N GLU A 53 20.88 23.60 12.32
CA GLU A 53 21.79 24.23 13.27
C GLU A 53 21.47 23.83 14.72
N PRO A 54 22.45 23.36 15.50
CA PRO A 54 23.80 22.98 15.06
C PRO A 54 23.78 21.73 14.17
N LEU A 55 24.76 21.61 13.26
CA LEU A 55 25.03 20.35 12.57
C LEU A 55 25.45 19.26 13.58
N PRO A 56 25.32 17.97 13.21
CA PRO A 56 25.92 16.90 13.98
C PRO A 56 27.41 17.17 14.28
N PRO A 57 27.93 16.75 15.45
CA PRO A 57 29.33 16.96 15.79
C PRO A 57 30.24 16.22 14.79
N GLU A 58 31.29 16.89 14.34
CA GLU A 58 32.29 16.29 13.45
C GLU A 58 33.06 15.17 14.18
N GLU A 59 33.33 14.08 13.45
CA GLU A 59 34.06 12.91 13.91
C GLU A 59 35.55 13.22 14.11
N GLU A 60 36.17 12.56 15.09
CA GLU A 60 37.62 12.61 15.25
C GLU A 60 38.32 12.00 14.03
N MET A 61 39.44 12.60 13.65
CA MET A 61 40.14 12.32 12.42
C MET A 61 41.63 12.07 12.67
N ALA A 62 42.07 10.88 12.30
CA ALA A 62 43.49 10.53 12.27
C ALA A 62 44.09 10.92 10.92
N VAL A 63 45.09 11.80 10.92
CA VAL A 63 45.80 12.24 9.71
C VAL A 63 47.22 11.68 9.70
N SER A 64 47.57 10.98 8.63
CA SER A 64 48.93 10.53 8.35
C SER A 64 49.44 11.17 7.06
N SER A 65 50.68 11.66 7.08
CA SER A 65 51.28 12.37 5.94
C SER A 65 52.55 11.67 5.49
N GLY A 66 52.70 11.47 4.18
CA GLY A 66 53.87 10.83 3.58
C GLY A 66 54.21 11.47 2.22
N PRO A 67 55.31 11.04 1.57
CA PRO A 67 55.78 11.61 0.30
C PRO A 67 54.72 11.62 -0.81
N GLU A 68 53.82 10.64 -0.81
CA GLU A 68 52.78 10.41 -1.81
C GLU A 68 51.47 11.18 -1.53
N GLY A 69 51.34 11.86 -0.38
CA GLY A 69 50.15 12.62 0.02
C GLY A 69 49.73 12.40 1.47
N HIS A 70 48.44 12.65 1.74
CA HIS A 70 47.82 12.59 3.05
C HIS A 70 46.75 11.50 3.08
N VAL A 71 46.72 10.68 4.13
CA VAL A 71 45.67 9.69 4.38
C VAL A 71 44.98 10.04 5.69
N LEU A 72 43.67 10.23 5.63
CA LEU A 72 42.81 10.59 6.74
C LEU A 72 41.81 9.46 7.00
N HIS A 73 41.60 9.12 8.27
CA HIS A 73 40.59 8.16 8.71
C HIS A 73 39.65 8.82 9.70
N ALA A 74 38.35 8.84 9.40
CA ALA A 74 37.29 9.40 10.25
C ALA A 74 35.92 8.85 9.85
N GLY A 75 35.03 8.62 10.82
CA GLY A 75 33.62 8.27 10.54
C GLY A 75 33.42 7.05 9.62
N GLY A 76 34.33 6.07 9.66
CA GLY A 76 34.31 4.89 8.77
C GLY A 76 34.76 5.15 7.33
N LEU A 77 35.25 6.35 7.02
CA LEU A 77 35.82 6.72 5.73
C LEU A 77 37.36 6.66 5.77
N GLU A 78 37.95 6.24 4.66
CA GLU A 78 39.37 6.40 4.34
C GLU A 78 39.49 7.42 3.21
N ILE A 79 40.16 8.53 3.47
CA ILE A 79 40.28 9.66 2.56
C ILE A 79 41.74 9.84 2.21
N THR A 80 42.09 9.76 0.93
CA THR A 80 43.45 10.03 0.45
C THR A 80 43.45 11.33 -0.35
N LEU A 81 44.30 12.29 0.05
CA LEU A 81 44.55 13.54 -0.65
C LEU A 81 46.00 13.58 -1.15
N SER A 82 46.18 13.47 -2.47
CA SER A 82 47.46 13.53 -3.19
C SER A 82 47.37 14.62 -4.28
N ASP A 83 47.80 14.33 -5.51
CA ASP A 83 47.37 15.06 -6.71
C ASP A 83 45.85 15.03 -6.94
N ARG A 84 45.13 14.11 -6.30
CA ARG A 84 43.66 13.95 -6.36
C ARG A 84 43.10 13.62 -4.98
N LEU A 85 41.78 13.72 -4.83
CA LEU A 85 41.05 13.24 -3.66
C LEU A 85 40.42 11.88 -3.98
N THR A 86 40.58 10.91 -3.09
CA THR A 86 39.88 9.62 -3.14
C THR A 86 39.22 9.37 -1.80
N VAL A 87 37.94 9.04 -1.80
CA VAL A 87 37.16 8.69 -0.62
C VAL A 87 36.70 7.25 -0.76
N ARG A 88 37.08 6.41 0.19
CA ARG A 88 36.67 5.01 0.27
C ARG A 88 35.81 4.82 1.51
N CYS A 89 34.71 4.10 1.34
CA CYS A 89 33.90 3.57 2.44
C CYS A 89 34.11 2.04 2.47
N PRO A 90 35.06 1.53 3.28
CA PRO A 90 35.37 0.10 3.31
C PRO A 90 34.17 -0.79 3.64
N ALA A 91 33.22 -0.29 4.44
CA ALA A 91 32.02 -1.02 4.82
C ALA A 91 31.09 -1.34 3.63
N THR A 92 31.07 -0.47 2.61
CA THR A 92 30.20 -0.62 1.43
C THR A 92 30.96 -0.97 0.16
N GLY A 93 32.29 -0.83 0.18
CA GLY A 93 33.13 -0.93 -1.02
C GLY A 93 33.01 0.27 -1.97
N LEU A 94 32.23 1.29 -1.61
CA LEU A 94 32.12 2.52 -2.38
C LEU A 94 33.47 3.24 -2.42
N ALA A 95 33.88 3.64 -3.63
CA ALA A 95 34.99 4.55 -3.85
C ALA A 95 34.54 5.68 -4.78
N VAL A 96 34.83 6.91 -4.36
CA VAL A 96 34.60 8.14 -5.13
C VAL A 96 35.96 8.82 -5.27
N SER A 97 36.28 9.32 -6.46
CA SER A 97 37.55 9.97 -6.71
C SER A 97 37.39 11.22 -7.56
N THR A 98 38.39 12.08 -7.52
CA THR A 98 38.43 13.31 -8.30
C THR A 98 39.50 13.25 -9.40
N PRO A 99 39.43 14.09 -10.45
CA PRO A 99 40.55 14.32 -11.35
C PRO A 99 41.70 15.08 -10.64
N ALA A 100 42.85 15.25 -11.29
CA ALA A 100 44.00 15.91 -10.65
C ALA A 100 43.78 17.43 -10.46
N ASP A 101 43.03 18.04 -11.37
CA ASP A 101 42.61 19.44 -11.41
C ASP A 101 41.19 19.62 -10.81
N PHE A 102 40.85 18.84 -9.79
CA PHE A 102 39.48 18.79 -9.28
C PHE A 102 38.99 20.06 -8.60
N LEU A 103 39.90 20.94 -8.17
CA LEU A 103 39.57 22.18 -7.48
C LEU A 103 40.25 23.34 -8.20
N SER A 104 39.44 24.29 -8.65
CA SER A 104 39.92 25.51 -9.32
C SER A 104 39.10 26.72 -8.91
N PHE A 105 39.73 27.89 -8.96
CA PHE A 105 39.11 29.19 -8.81
C PHE A 105 39.68 30.11 -9.88
N ASP A 106 38.81 30.71 -10.71
CA ASP A 106 39.22 31.54 -11.86
C ASP A 106 39.22 33.05 -11.59
N GLY A 107 38.91 33.45 -10.34
CA GLY A 107 38.71 34.84 -9.94
C GLY A 107 37.24 35.20 -9.72
N THR A 108 36.30 34.42 -10.25
CA THR A 108 34.85 34.63 -10.13
C THR A 108 34.12 33.39 -9.63
N GLU A 109 34.41 32.22 -10.21
CA GLU A 109 33.74 30.95 -9.91
C GLU A 109 34.72 29.94 -9.32
N THR A 110 34.22 29.15 -8.37
CA THR A 110 34.93 27.99 -7.82
C THR A 110 34.33 26.72 -8.38
N THR A 111 35.18 25.82 -8.88
CA THR A 111 34.75 24.52 -9.39
C THR A 111 35.32 23.40 -8.53
N LEU A 112 34.46 22.45 -8.15
CA LEU A 112 34.86 21.16 -7.57
C LEU A 112 34.36 20.03 -8.47
N ALA A 113 35.25 19.12 -8.86
CA ALA A 113 34.92 18.04 -9.78
C ALA A 113 35.12 16.64 -9.20
N LEU A 114 34.26 15.72 -9.59
CA LEU A 114 34.30 14.31 -9.23
C LEU A 114 34.30 13.47 -10.51
N ARG A 115 34.97 12.33 -10.51
CA ARG A 115 34.94 11.39 -11.62
C ARG A 115 33.60 10.67 -11.68
N LEU A 116 33.10 10.46 -12.89
CA LEU A 116 31.95 9.60 -13.20
C LEU A 116 32.46 8.30 -13.80
N GLU A 117 32.02 7.17 -13.26
CA GLU A 117 32.32 5.86 -13.82
C GLU A 117 31.52 5.61 -15.11
N GLU A 118 31.94 4.62 -15.90
CA GLU A 118 31.18 4.17 -17.05
C GLU A 118 29.80 3.64 -16.61
N GLY A 119 28.73 4.07 -17.29
CA GLY A 119 27.35 3.64 -16.99
C GLY A 119 26.72 4.24 -15.73
N GLU A 120 27.46 4.97 -14.91
CA GLU A 120 26.92 5.69 -13.74
C GLU A 120 25.84 6.72 -14.13
N ALA A 121 24.59 6.48 -13.72
CA ALA A 121 23.51 7.45 -13.83
C ALA A 121 23.51 8.45 -12.67
N VAL A 122 23.01 9.66 -12.95
CA VAL A 122 22.92 10.78 -12.01
C VAL A 122 21.45 11.21 -11.89
N TYR A 123 20.95 11.39 -10.67
CA TYR A 123 19.56 11.76 -10.38
C TYR A 123 19.51 12.98 -9.46
N GLY A 124 18.30 13.54 -9.27
CA GLY A 124 18.05 14.69 -8.39
C GLY A 124 18.10 16.02 -9.14
N LEU A 125 18.66 17.05 -8.49
CA LEU A 125 18.88 18.40 -9.04
C LEU A 125 17.63 19.28 -9.25
N GLY A 126 16.53 18.93 -8.60
CA GLY A 126 15.29 19.71 -8.52
C GLY A 126 14.36 19.52 -9.71
N GLN A 127 13.54 20.54 -9.97
CA GLN A 127 12.57 20.57 -11.06
C GLN A 127 13.25 20.97 -12.37
N ASP A 128 13.19 20.08 -13.35
CA ASP A 128 13.81 20.26 -14.66
C ASP A 128 12.78 20.43 -15.79
N PRO A 129 12.77 21.56 -16.53
CA PRO A 129 11.94 21.69 -17.73
C PRO A 129 12.27 20.65 -18.82
N MET A 130 13.46 20.05 -18.86
CA MET A 130 13.85 19.11 -19.91
C MET A 130 13.25 17.70 -19.76
N ALA A 131 12.71 17.37 -18.59
CA ALA A 131 12.14 16.05 -18.30
C ALA A 131 13.14 14.88 -18.27
N ASN A 132 14.42 15.12 -17.96
CA ASN A 132 15.38 14.02 -17.81
C ASN A 132 15.32 13.45 -16.39
N LEU A 133 15.17 12.14 -16.25
CA LEU A 133 15.28 11.51 -14.94
C LEU A 133 16.75 11.20 -14.63
N ASN A 134 17.46 10.55 -15.55
CA ASN A 134 18.91 10.51 -15.53
C ASN A 134 19.50 11.80 -16.12
N GLN A 135 20.18 12.56 -15.27
CA GLN A 135 20.80 13.85 -15.55
C GLN A 135 22.22 13.75 -16.14
N ARG A 136 22.74 12.52 -16.35
CA ARG A 136 24.04 12.35 -17.03
C ARG A 136 23.99 13.00 -18.41
N ASP A 137 25.10 13.65 -18.78
CA ASP A 137 25.28 14.36 -20.05
C ASP A 137 24.44 15.65 -20.18
N HIS A 138 23.81 16.12 -19.10
CA HIS A 138 23.08 17.38 -19.04
C HIS A 138 23.75 18.38 -18.09
N GLN A 139 23.62 19.67 -18.42
CA GLN A 139 23.90 20.74 -17.48
C GLN A 139 22.65 21.08 -16.66
N ARG A 140 22.82 21.23 -15.33
CA ARG A 140 21.76 21.67 -14.42
C ARG A 140 22.15 22.96 -13.70
N ARG A 141 21.38 24.03 -13.95
CA ARG A 141 21.54 25.33 -13.28
C ARG A 141 20.74 25.35 -11.98
N MET A 142 21.38 25.78 -10.90
CA MET A 142 20.78 26.03 -9.59
C MET A 142 20.42 27.50 -9.51
N PHE A 143 19.37 27.87 -10.24
CA PHE A 143 18.80 29.21 -10.21
C PHE A 143 17.30 29.11 -10.49
N ASN A 144 16.49 29.54 -9.53
CA ASN A 144 15.05 29.42 -9.60
C ASN A 144 14.49 30.43 -10.59
N GLN A 145 13.64 29.96 -11.49
CA GLN A 145 13.18 30.75 -12.62
C GLN A 145 11.79 30.31 -13.05
N PHE A 146 10.93 31.30 -13.30
CA PHE A 146 9.64 31.09 -13.92
C PHE A 146 9.80 30.52 -15.35
N GLY A 147 8.99 29.52 -15.70
CA GLY A 147 8.91 28.96 -17.04
C GLY A 147 7.63 29.41 -17.76
N SER A 148 7.70 29.67 -19.07
CA SER A 148 6.52 30.01 -19.89
C SER A 148 6.34 29.05 -21.07
N ASN A 149 5.08 28.70 -21.39
CA ASN A 149 4.56 28.19 -22.68
C ASN A 149 5.27 26.97 -23.30
N ALA A 150 5.65 25.97 -22.48
CA ALA A 150 5.78 24.58 -22.94
C ALA A 150 6.01 23.59 -21.80
N ARG A 151 6.63 23.99 -20.67
CA ARG A 151 7.15 23.08 -19.61
C ARG A 151 7.29 23.80 -18.25
N SER A 152 7.56 23.06 -17.18
CA SER A 152 7.73 23.57 -15.80
C SER A 152 8.78 24.67 -15.67
N GLY A 153 8.64 25.55 -14.66
CA GLY A 153 9.74 26.44 -14.25
C GLY A 153 10.97 25.67 -13.77
N SER A 154 12.15 26.29 -13.90
CA SER A 154 13.40 25.73 -13.35
C SER A 154 13.46 26.01 -11.86
N ASN A 155 13.43 24.97 -11.03
CA ASN A 155 13.63 25.12 -9.59
C ASN A 155 14.70 24.16 -9.11
N GLY A 156 15.90 24.68 -8.88
CA GLY A 156 17.08 23.88 -8.58
C GLY A 156 17.15 23.51 -7.10
N ILE A 157 17.39 22.23 -6.81
CA ILE A 157 17.81 21.78 -5.49
C ILE A 157 19.22 21.18 -5.68
N PRO A 158 20.28 21.76 -5.09
CA PRO A 158 21.67 21.38 -5.36
C PRO A 158 22.09 20.04 -4.71
N LEU A 159 21.23 19.02 -4.80
CA LEU A 159 21.46 17.64 -4.40
C LEU A 159 21.50 16.74 -5.63
N MET A 160 22.66 16.13 -5.85
CA MET A 160 22.89 15.08 -6.83
C MET A 160 22.90 13.72 -6.12
N LEU A 161 22.26 12.71 -6.72
CA LEU A 161 22.36 11.31 -6.31
C LEU A 161 22.97 10.47 -7.44
N SER A 162 23.99 9.68 -7.13
CA SER A 162 24.59 8.73 -8.06
C SER A 162 23.96 7.35 -7.92
N SER A 163 23.69 6.68 -9.03
CA SER A 163 23.32 5.25 -9.09
C SER A 163 24.27 4.32 -8.32
N ARG A 164 25.53 4.73 -8.08
CA ARG A 164 26.52 3.99 -7.28
C ARG A 164 26.31 4.12 -5.77
N GLY A 165 25.34 4.91 -5.34
CA GLY A 165 24.92 5.04 -3.95
C GLY A 165 25.35 6.32 -3.26
N HIS A 166 26.34 7.06 -3.77
CA HIS A 166 26.78 8.33 -3.16
C HIS A 166 25.93 9.53 -3.58
N GLY A 167 26.00 10.61 -2.82
CA GLY A 167 25.35 11.88 -3.15
C GLY A 167 26.28 13.07 -3.00
N VAL A 168 25.99 14.16 -3.71
CA VAL A 168 26.72 15.43 -3.65
C VAL A 168 25.73 16.53 -3.36
N PHE A 169 25.87 17.18 -2.22
CA PHE A 169 25.06 18.33 -1.83
C PHE A 169 25.93 19.58 -1.76
N LEU A 170 25.63 20.57 -2.60
CA LEU A 170 26.26 21.89 -2.52
C LEU A 170 25.43 22.78 -1.59
N HIS A 171 26.05 23.21 -0.49
CA HIS A 171 25.49 24.15 0.46
C HIS A 171 25.91 25.57 0.08
N SER A 172 25.09 26.24 -0.71
CA SER A 172 25.38 27.58 -1.20
C SER A 172 24.08 28.36 -1.45
N PRO A 173 24.00 29.65 -1.05
CA PRO A 173 22.94 30.53 -1.51
C PRO A 173 23.17 31.04 -2.94
N HIS A 174 24.43 30.99 -3.40
CA HIS A 174 24.88 31.56 -4.66
C HIS A 174 24.37 30.77 -5.85
N PRO A 175 24.27 31.41 -7.03
CA PRO A 175 24.09 30.67 -8.27
C PRO A 175 25.15 29.58 -8.41
N ALA A 176 24.69 28.35 -8.59
CA ALA A 176 25.56 27.24 -8.98
C ALA A 176 25.08 26.50 -10.23
N ARG A 177 25.94 25.68 -10.82
CA ARG A 177 25.57 24.71 -11.87
C ARG A 177 26.30 23.39 -11.68
N PHE A 178 25.72 22.34 -12.24
CA PHE A 178 26.29 21.00 -12.32
C PHE A 178 26.48 20.68 -13.81
N ASP A 179 27.73 20.57 -14.24
CA ASP A 179 28.10 20.12 -15.58
C ASP A 179 28.41 18.62 -15.51
N ILE A 180 27.49 17.78 -16.00
CA ILE A 180 27.54 16.33 -15.81
C ILE A 180 27.94 15.65 -17.12
N GLY A 181 29.12 15.05 -17.18
CA GLY A 181 29.60 14.31 -18.35
C GLY A 181 29.76 15.18 -19.59
N ARG A 182 29.15 14.78 -20.72
CA ARG A 182 29.18 15.55 -21.98
C ARG A 182 28.28 16.79 -21.98
N ALA A 183 27.69 17.12 -20.82
CA ALA A 183 26.89 18.29 -20.48
C ALA A 183 26.48 19.13 -21.68
N VAL A 184 25.31 18.85 -22.24
CA VAL A 184 24.64 19.80 -23.12
C VAL A 184 23.83 20.80 -22.27
N PRO A 185 23.85 22.11 -22.59
CA PRO A 185 22.95 23.06 -21.95
C PRO A 185 21.52 22.56 -22.12
N GLY A 186 20.71 22.79 -21.09
CA GLY A 186 19.28 22.64 -21.27
C GLY A 186 18.71 23.65 -22.26
N LEU A 187 17.41 23.51 -22.54
CA LEU A 187 16.66 24.43 -23.42
C LEU A 187 17.07 25.89 -23.18
N GLU A 188 17.29 26.63 -24.27
CA GLU A 188 17.59 28.06 -24.19
C GLU A 188 16.52 28.77 -23.35
N ASP A 189 16.95 29.65 -22.44
CA ASP A 189 16.03 30.58 -21.77
C ASP A 189 15.20 31.25 -22.85
N TRP A 190 13.86 31.13 -22.79
CA TRP A 190 12.99 31.77 -23.78
C TRP A 190 13.23 33.29 -23.72
N LYS A 191 14.08 33.80 -24.61
CA LYS A 191 14.50 35.21 -24.68
C LYS A 191 13.35 36.17 -25.03
N GLY A 192 12.18 35.65 -25.37
CA GLY A 192 11.02 36.47 -25.76
C GLY A 192 10.25 37.09 -24.60
N ASN A 193 10.49 36.69 -23.34
CA ASN A 193 9.81 37.26 -22.15
C ASN A 193 10.43 36.85 -20.80
N ALA A 194 11.69 36.38 -20.73
CA ALA A 194 12.31 36.01 -19.45
C ALA A 194 12.35 37.22 -18.50
N MET A 195 11.47 37.24 -17.50
CA MET A 195 11.46 38.25 -16.43
C MET A 195 12.52 38.00 -15.34
N VAL A 196 13.28 36.91 -15.49
CA VAL A 196 14.41 36.52 -14.64
C VAL A 196 15.55 36.10 -15.57
N PRO A 197 16.64 36.88 -15.71
CA PRO A 197 17.82 36.43 -16.43
C PRO A 197 18.58 35.37 -15.61
N SER A 198 19.07 34.32 -16.26
CA SER A 198 20.04 33.40 -15.66
C SER A 198 21.39 34.12 -15.51
N PRO A 199 22.14 33.88 -14.42
CA PRO A 199 23.48 34.44 -14.23
C PRO A 199 24.51 33.92 -15.24
N TRP A 200 24.22 32.83 -15.95
CA TRP A 200 24.98 32.35 -17.10
C TRP A 200 24.24 32.55 -18.42
N ALA A 201 25.02 32.74 -19.49
CA ALA A 201 24.51 32.69 -20.86
C ALA A 201 23.92 31.29 -21.16
N ALA A 202 23.14 31.17 -22.25
CA ALA A 202 22.53 29.90 -22.67
C ALA A 202 23.54 28.82 -23.13
N GLU A 203 24.82 29.16 -23.22
CA GLU A 203 25.91 28.25 -23.63
C GLU A 203 26.63 27.69 -22.39
N VAL A 204 27.18 26.46 -22.51
CA VAL A 204 28.04 25.92 -21.45
C VAL A 204 29.27 26.80 -21.31
N THR A 205 29.40 27.47 -20.18
CA THR A 205 30.60 28.23 -19.83
C THR A 205 31.58 27.30 -19.13
N GLY A 206 32.41 26.54 -19.85
CA GLY A 206 33.44 25.68 -19.24
C GLY A 206 33.94 24.53 -20.11
N ASP A 207 35.04 23.91 -19.70
CA ASP A 207 35.59 22.72 -20.35
C ASP A 207 34.73 21.50 -20.02
N ILE A 208 33.89 21.08 -20.99
CA ILE A 208 33.06 19.87 -20.86
C ILE A 208 33.97 18.64 -20.75
N ARG A 209 33.85 17.90 -19.66
CA ARG A 209 34.62 16.70 -19.36
C ARG A 209 33.70 15.47 -19.29
N PRO A 210 33.72 14.59 -20.31
CA PRO A 210 32.79 13.46 -20.44
C PRO A 210 32.76 12.48 -19.26
N ASP A 211 33.84 12.41 -18.48
CA ASP A 211 34.06 11.49 -17.37
C ASP A 211 34.01 12.16 -15.99
N THR A 212 33.42 13.35 -15.89
CA THR A 212 33.31 14.07 -14.61
C THR A 212 31.95 14.70 -14.41
N VAL A 213 31.59 14.93 -13.14
CA VAL A 213 30.64 15.97 -12.75
C VAL A 213 31.42 17.14 -12.18
N SER A 214 31.20 18.34 -12.73
CA SER A 214 31.79 19.59 -12.22
C SER A 214 30.70 20.40 -11.53
N VAL A 215 30.86 20.63 -10.23
CA VAL A 215 30.02 21.50 -9.42
C VAL A 215 30.65 22.88 -9.42
N VAL A 216 30.01 23.83 -10.10
CA VAL A 216 30.50 25.20 -10.23
C VAL A 216 29.65 26.12 -9.37
N ASN A 217 30.28 26.83 -8.45
CA ASN A 217 29.65 27.82 -7.59
C ASN A 217 30.13 29.21 -8.03
N ARG A 218 29.21 30.15 -8.30
CA ARG A 218 29.55 31.54 -8.66
C ARG A 218 29.91 32.34 -7.40
N HIS A 219 30.97 31.91 -6.73
CA HIS A 219 31.53 32.50 -5.53
C HIS A 219 32.97 32.00 -5.35
N PRO A 220 33.89 32.78 -4.72
CA PRO A 220 35.26 32.33 -4.42
C PRO A 220 35.38 31.17 -3.44
N ASP A 221 34.30 30.87 -2.73
CA ASP A 221 34.26 29.82 -1.71
C ASP A 221 33.20 28.77 -2.07
N ILE A 222 33.38 27.54 -1.59
CA ILE A 222 32.43 26.44 -1.80
C ILE A 222 32.34 25.58 -0.52
N ASP A 223 31.13 25.15 -0.17
CA ASP A 223 30.85 24.22 0.92
C ASP A 223 30.02 23.06 0.38
N LEU A 224 30.64 21.89 0.29
CA LEU A 224 30.09 20.72 -0.40
C LEU A 224 30.14 19.49 0.51
N PHE A 225 29.04 18.76 0.55
CA PHE A 225 28.92 17.50 1.27
C PHE A 225 28.92 16.33 0.28
N LEU A 226 29.88 15.43 0.45
CA LEU A 226 29.90 14.13 -0.23
C LEU A 226 29.34 13.07 0.72
N ILE A 227 28.15 12.58 0.41
CA ILE A 227 27.39 11.62 1.21
C ILE A 227 27.72 10.22 0.70
N CYS A 228 28.52 9.46 1.45
CA CYS A 228 29.05 8.17 1.01
C CYS A 228 28.22 7.00 1.56
N ARG A 229 27.12 6.66 0.88
CA ARG A 229 26.26 5.52 1.21
C ARG A 229 26.27 4.48 0.09
N ASP A 230 25.67 3.32 0.33
CA ASP A 230 25.57 2.19 -0.63
C ASP A 230 24.29 2.18 -1.47
N HIS A 231 23.40 3.17 -1.27
CA HIS A 231 22.17 3.28 -2.05
C HIS A 231 21.72 4.75 -2.17
N PRO A 232 21.20 5.20 -3.34
CA PRO A 232 20.72 6.57 -3.53
C PRO A 232 19.72 7.04 -2.46
N TYR A 233 18.75 6.19 -2.08
CA TYR A 233 17.82 6.52 -0.99
C TYR A 233 18.49 6.73 0.38
N ARG A 234 19.60 6.04 0.66
CA ARG A 234 20.35 6.27 1.90
C ARG A 234 21.16 7.56 1.82
N SER A 235 21.65 7.93 0.63
CA SER A 235 22.27 9.25 0.42
C SER A 235 21.25 10.38 0.52
N LEU A 236 20.02 10.16 0.05
CA LEU A 236 18.90 11.07 0.27
C LEU A 236 18.57 11.22 1.77
N ALA A 237 18.58 10.12 2.53
CA ALA A 237 18.46 10.18 3.99
C ALA A 237 19.59 11.01 4.62
N GLY A 238 20.83 10.85 4.16
CA GLY A 238 21.97 11.68 4.59
C GLY A 238 21.78 13.17 4.28
N TYR A 239 21.13 13.51 3.17
CA TYR A 239 20.74 14.90 2.89
C TYR A 239 19.72 15.42 3.91
N HIS A 240 18.73 14.61 4.30
CA HIS A 240 17.75 14.98 5.33
C HIS A 240 18.34 15.02 6.75
N GLU A 241 19.36 14.22 7.06
CA GLU A 241 20.14 14.34 8.30
C GLU A 241 20.84 15.72 8.38
N LEU A 242 21.25 16.28 7.24
CA LEU A 242 21.88 17.61 7.16
C LEU A 242 20.85 18.74 7.12
N THR A 243 19.71 18.55 6.47
CA THR A 243 18.77 19.63 6.11
C THR A 243 17.40 19.55 6.80
N GLY A 244 17.10 18.47 7.51
CA GLY A 244 15.81 18.19 8.11
C GLY A 244 14.94 17.28 7.24
N PHE A 245 14.25 16.35 7.90
CA PHE A 245 13.21 15.52 7.28
C PHE A 245 11.93 16.33 7.07
N ALA A 246 11.18 16.02 6.01
CA ALA A 246 9.90 16.66 5.76
C ALA A 246 8.90 16.30 6.87
N PRO A 247 8.22 17.27 7.52
CA PRO A 247 7.14 16.96 8.45
C PRO A 247 5.95 16.36 7.70
N LEU A 248 5.04 15.70 8.41
CA LEU A 248 3.79 15.26 7.83
C LEU A 248 2.95 16.48 7.44
N LEU A 249 2.28 16.41 6.29
CA LEU A 249 1.23 17.38 5.98
C LEU A 249 0.06 17.15 6.95
N PRO A 250 -0.83 18.15 7.14
CA PRO A 250 -2.14 17.82 7.67
C PRO A 250 -2.82 16.77 6.77
N LEU A 251 -3.56 15.85 7.36
CA LEU A 251 -4.14 14.69 6.66
C LEU A 251 -4.96 15.14 5.43
N TRP A 252 -5.72 16.23 5.58
CA TRP A 252 -6.51 16.83 4.50
C TRP A 252 -5.67 17.30 3.30
N GLY A 253 -4.37 17.57 3.48
CA GLY A 253 -3.42 17.92 2.42
C GLY A 253 -3.07 16.75 1.49
N TYR A 254 -3.32 15.50 1.93
CA TYR A 254 -3.24 14.32 1.08
C TYR A 254 -4.58 14.00 0.38
N GLY A 255 -5.67 14.68 0.75
CA GLY A 255 -6.98 14.60 0.09
C GLY A 255 -7.00 15.29 -1.28
N PHE A 256 -8.20 15.46 -1.85
CA PHE A 256 -8.35 16.18 -3.11
C PHE A 256 -8.42 17.69 -2.90
N ILE A 257 -7.64 18.42 -3.71
CA ILE A 257 -7.57 19.88 -3.73
C ILE A 257 -8.22 20.41 -5.01
N GLN A 258 -9.38 21.05 -4.86
CA GLN A 258 -10.05 21.76 -5.94
C GLN A 258 -9.57 23.21 -6.00
N SER A 259 -9.04 23.60 -7.17
CA SER A 259 -8.62 24.97 -7.43
C SER A 259 -9.03 25.43 -8.82
N LYS A 260 -8.98 26.75 -9.05
CA LYS A 260 -9.25 27.43 -10.31
C LYS A 260 -8.55 28.78 -10.31
N ASN A 261 -8.13 29.26 -11.48
CA ASN A 261 -7.81 30.67 -11.73
C ASN A 261 -8.99 31.30 -12.52
N ARG A 262 -9.99 31.87 -11.86
CA ARG A 262 -10.17 31.95 -10.40
C ARG A 262 -11.65 31.87 -9.98
N TYR A 263 -11.90 31.54 -8.71
CA TYR A 263 -13.17 31.82 -8.06
C TYR A 263 -13.20 33.28 -7.61
N HIS A 264 -14.34 33.94 -7.77
CA HIS A 264 -14.45 35.40 -7.70
C HIS A 264 -15.10 35.89 -6.40
N SER A 265 -15.87 35.05 -5.71
CA SER A 265 -16.64 35.49 -4.55
C SER A 265 -16.87 34.39 -3.51
N GLN A 266 -17.26 34.84 -2.31
CA GLN A 266 -17.70 33.99 -1.22
C GLN A 266 -18.89 33.09 -1.60
N GLU A 267 -19.87 33.61 -2.34
CA GLU A 267 -21.05 32.83 -2.77
C GLU A 267 -20.67 31.70 -3.73
N GLU A 268 -19.79 31.99 -4.70
CA GLU A 268 -19.29 31.00 -5.66
C GLU A 268 -18.58 29.85 -4.94
N LEU A 269 -17.72 30.17 -3.96
CA LEU A 269 -16.98 29.15 -3.21
C LEU A 269 -17.90 28.29 -2.32
N LEU A 270 -18.92 28.88 -1.70
CA LEU A 270 -19.94 28.13 -0.94
C LEU A 270 -20.77 27.22 -1.83
N ALA A 271 -21.18 27.71 -3.01
CA ALA A 271 -21.92 26.93 -3.98
C ALA A 271 -21.09 25.73 -4.47
N LEU A 272 -19.79 25.93 -4.70
CA LEU A 272 -18.86 24.87 -5.06
C LEU A 272 -18.80 23.77 -4.00
N GLY A 273 -18.58 24.11 -2.73
CA GLY A 273 -18.53 23.13 -1.64
C GLY A 273 -19.84 22.33 -1.51
N ARG A 274 -20.99 23.01 -1.60
CA ARG A 274 -22.31 22.36 -1.60
C ARG A 274 -22.51 21.44 -2.81
N GLU A 275 -21.99 21.82 -3.97
CA GLU A 275 -22.12 21.02 -5.19
C GLU A 275 -21.33 19.70 -5.11
N PHE A 276 -20.12 19.72 -4.52
CA PHE A 276 -19.38 18.48 -4.21
C PHE A 276 -20.22 17.54 -3.34
N ARG A 277 -20.81 18.07 -2.26
CA ARG A 277 -21.61 17.28 -1.32
C ARG A 277 -22.91 16.79 -1.92
N ARG A 278 -23.61 17.63 -2.69
CA ARG A 278 -24.81 17.25 -3.46
C ARG A 278 -24.56 16.10 -4.42
N ARG A 279 -23.35 16.03 -5.00
CA ARG A 279 -22.92 14.95 -5.91
C ARG A 279 -22.33 13.73 -5.20
N GLY A 280 -22.13 13.77 -3.88
CA GLY A 280 -21.46 12.70 -3.14
C GLY A 280 -20.01 12.50 -3.58
N LEU A 281 -19.32 13.58 -3.94
CA LEU A 281 -17.92 13.57 -4.37
C LEU A 281 -16.98 13.88 -3.20
N PRO A 282 -15.92 13.08 -3.01
CA PRO A 282 -14.89 13.39 -2.02
C PRO A 282 -14.13 14.68 -2.34
N GLY A 283 -13.73 15.42 -1.31
CA GLY A 283 -12.93 16.63 -1.43
C GLY A 283 -12.64 17.28 -0.07
N ASP A 284 -11.42 17.81 0.10
CA ASP A 284 -10.93 18.36 1.37
C ASP A 284 -10.55 19.83 1.28
N VAL A 285 -10.05 20.30 0.14
CA VAL A 285 -9.53 21.66 0.02
C VAL A 285 -10.17 22.40 -1.13
N LEU A 286 -10.64 23.61 -0.85
CA LEU A 286 -10.99 24.62 -1.86
C LEU A 286 -9.94 25.73 -1.83
N VAL A 287 -9.50 26.18 -2.99
CA VAL A 287 -8.45 27.20 -3.09
C VAL A 287 -9.04 28.53 -3.54
N VAL A 288 -8.66 29.60 -2.85
CA VAL A 288 -8.87 30.99 -3.28
C VAL A 288 -7.58 31.50 -3.90
N ASP A 289 -7.61 31.74 -5.21
CA ASP A 289 -6.49 32.28 -5.99
C ASP A 289 -6.35 33.81 -5.78
N TRP A 290 -5.43 34.47 -6.49
CA TRP A 290 -5.16 35.90 -6.46
C TRP A 290 -6.42 36.80 -6.62
N LEU A 291 -6.29 38.06 -6.20
CA LEU A 291 -7.37 39.06 -6.19
C LEU A 291 -8.54 38.74 -5.25
N TRP A 292 -8.26 38.09 -4.13
CA TRP A 292 -9.11 38.15 -2.93
C TRP A 292 -8.87 39.43 -2.10
N PHE A 293 -7.85 40.20 -2.49
CA PHE A 293 -7.44 41.50 -1.99
C PHE A 293 -7.55 42.56 -3.11
N THR A 294 -7.52 43.84 -2.76
CA THR A 294 -7.60 44.95 -3.72
C THR A 294 -6.24 45.29 -4.34
N GLU A 295 -5.20 45.42 -3.52
CA GLU A 295 -3.82 45.71 -3.98
C GLU A 295 -2.85 44.62 -3.50
N PHE A 296 -1.81 44.33 -4.30
CA PHE A 296 -0.76 43.39 -3.88
C PHE A 296 -0.14 43.82 -2.54
N GLY A 297 -0.08 42.89 -1.59
CA GLY A 297 0.47 43.11 -0.24
C GLY A 297 -0.50 43.67 0.80
N ASP A 298 -1.77 43.87 0.44
CA ASP A 298 -2.82 44.28 1.38
C ASP A 298 -3.05 43.24 2.49
N LEU A 299 -2.95 41.96 2.15
CA LEU A 299 -3.18 40.84 3.09
C LEU A 299 -4.51 40.96 3.86
N GLN A 300 -5.50 41.58 3.23
CA GLN A 300 -6.86 41.77 3.74
C GLN A 300 -7.86 41.52 2.62
N TRP A 301 -9.06 41.08 3.01
CA TRP A 301 -10.12 40.74 2.08
C TRP A 301 -10.72 41.98 1.40
N ASP A 302 -10.97 41.86 0.10
CA ASP A 302 -11.91 42.74 -0.59
C ASP A 302 -13.33 42.42 -0.13
N SER A 303 -13.92 43.31 0.66
CA SER A 303 -15.25 43.13 1.25
C SER A 303 -16.39 43.09 0.24
N ASP A 304 -16.19 43.60 -0.98
CA ASP A 304 -17.23 43.55 -2.03
C ASP A 304 -17.39 42.12 -2.56
N CYS A 305 -16.28 41.37 -2.66
CA CYS A 305 -16.25 39.99 -3.13
C CYS A 305 -16.37 38.96 -1.98
N TRP A 306 -15.85 39.31 -0.80
CA TRP A 306 -15.68 38.43 0.37
C TRP A 306 -16.23 39.11 1.64
N PRO A 307 -17.56 39.34 1.74
CA PRO A 307 -18.14 40.19 2.78
C PRO A 307 -18.09 39.60 4.20
N ASP A 308 -18.03 38.27 4.36
CA ASP A 308 -17.90 37.61 5.68
C ASP A 308 -17.03 36.33 5.59
N PRO A 309 -15.69 36.48 5.56
CA PRO A 309 -14.77 35.36 5.43
C PRO A 309 -14.83 34.37 6.60
N ALA A 310 -15.12 34.84 7.82
CA ALA A 310 -15.25 33.95 8.98
C ALA A 310 -16.47 33.03 8.84
N ALA A 311 -17.62 33.56 8.38
CA ALA A 311 -18.78 32.74 8.08
C ALA A 311 -18.54 31.79 6.90
N LEU A 312 -17.82 32.24 5.86
CA LEU A 312 -17.39 31.40 4.73
C LEU A 312 -16.60 30.19 5.21
N PHE A 313 -15.53 30.41 5.99
CA PHE A 313 -14.68 29.33 6.49
C PHE A 313 -15.43 28.37 7.41
N ARG A 314 -16.30 28.88 8.28
CA ARG A 314 -17.13 28.03 9.15
C ARG A 314 -18.06 27.13 8.33
N ALA A 315 -18.80 27.69 7.38
CA ALA A 315 -19.75 26.93 6.57
C ALA A 315 -19.04 25.86 5.71
N LEU A 316 -17.90 26.19 5.11
CA LEU A 316 -17.12 25.19 4.37
C LEU A 316 -16.53 24.11 5.27
N ARG A 317 -16.12 24.46 6.50
CA ARG A 317 -15.61 23.49 7.48
C ARG A 317 -16.69 22.52 7.97
N GLU A 318 -17.92 22.98 8.13
CA GLU A 318 -19.08 22.13 8.44
C GLU A 318 -19.36 21.12 7.31
N GLU A 319 -19.10 21.50 6.06
CA GLU A 319 -19.12 20.61 4.90
C GLU A 319 -17.80 19.82 4.75
N GLY A 320 -16.87 19.87 5.70
CA GLY A 320 -15.62 19.11 5.67
C GLY A 320 -14.50 19.67 4.78
N PHE A 321 -14.64 20.90 4.29
CA PHE A 321 -13.60 21.57 3.50
C PHE A 321 -12.66 22.43 4.36
N ARG A 322 -11.46 22.64 3.84
CA ARG A 322 -10.44 23.60 4.27
C ARG A 322 -10.21 24.59 3.14
N VAL A 323 -9.80 25.81 3.48
CA VAL A 323 -9.53 26.83 2.47
C VAL A 323 -8.06 27.24 2.52
N VAL A 324 -7.41 27.11 1.36
CA VAL A 324 -6.03 27.55 1.11
C VAL A 324 -6.09 28.81 0.24
N MET A 325 -5.25 29.81 0.56
CA MET A 325 -5.30 31.12 -0.11
C MET A 325 -3.97 31.52 -0.71
N ALA A 326 -4.01 32.11 -1.91
CA ALA A 326 -2.84 32.65 -2.59
C ALA A 326 -2.25 33.87 -1.87
N GLN A 327 -0.93 33.90 -1.75
CA GLN A 327 -0.10 34.98 -1.24
C GLN A 327 1.04 35.20 -2.24
N HIS A 328 1.53 36.42 -2.33
CA HIS A 328 2.52 36.83 -3.33
C HIS A 328 3.67 37.57 -2.65
N PRO A 329 4.90 37.52 -3.21
CA PRO A 329 6.07 38.18 -2.65
C PRO A 329 6.06 39.71 -2.86
N PHE A 330 5.18 40.21 -3.73
CA PHE A 330 5.14 41.60 -4.15
C PHE A 330 4.23 42.45 -3.25
N ILE A 331 4.63 43.70 -3.06
CA ILE A 331 3.83 44.72 -2.39
C ILE A 331 3.71 45.96 -3.28
N SER A 332 2.48 46.41 -3.52
CA SER A 332 2.17 47.65 -4.24
C SER A 332 2.46 48.85 -3.34
N GLU A 333 3.01 49.94 -3.88
CA GLU A 333 3.14 51.22 -3.15
C GLU A 333 1.79 51.78 -2.67
N LYS A 334 0.69 51.34 -3.30
CA LYS A 334 -0.68 51.69 -2.90
C LYS A 334 -1.23 50.82 -1.78
N SER A 335 -0.55 49.72 -1.45
CA SER A 335 -1.02 48.82 -0.41
C SER A 335 -1.08 49.53 0.93
N VAL A 336 -2.11 49.19 1.71
CA VAL A 336 -2.26 49.69 3.08
C VAL A 336 -1.09 49.34 4.00
N ASN A 337 -0.32 48.31 3.66
CA ASN A 337 0.83 47.87 4.45
C ASN A 337 2.18 48.42 3.94
N TYR A 338 2.23 49.10 2.79
CA TYR A 338 3.51 49.46 2.15
C TYR A 338 4.40 50.31 3.06
N ARG A 339 3.87 51.45 3.53
CA ARG A 339 4.60 52.36 4.43
C ARG A 339 5.07 51.66 5.70
N PHE A 340 4.24 50.78 6.26
CA PHE A 340 4.59 50.04 7.47
C PHE A 340 5.84 49.18 7.26
N PHE A 341 5.88 48.34 6.22
CA PHE A 341 7.04 47.50 5.97
C PHE A 341 8.27 48.29 5.49
N GLU A 342 8.05 49.37 4.72
CA GLU A 342 9.12 50.28 4.28
C GLU A 342 9.84 50.93 5.48
N GLU A 343 9.08 51.51 6.41
CA GLU A 343 9.62 52.20 7.60
C GLU A 343 10.37 51.26 8.55
N HIS A 344 10.01 49.97 8.58
CA HIS A 344 10.70 48.94 9.37
C HIS A 344 11.87 48.29 8.61
N GLY A 345 12.18 48.73 7.38
CA GLY A 345 13.27 48.14 6.58
C GLY A 345 13.04 46.67 6.23
N CYS A 346 11.78 46.27 6.05
CA CYS A 346 11.36 44.89 5.82
C CYS A 346 11.07 44.57 4.35
N LEU A 347 11.41 45.49 3.44
CA LEU A 347 11.28 45.35 1.99
C LEU A 347 12.66 45.30 1.35
N ASN A 348 12.80 44.51 0.28
CA ASN A 348 14.01 44.51 -0.53
C ASN A 348 14.20 45.88 -1.18
N ARG A 349 15.45 46.34 -1.25
CA ARG A 349 15.80 47.58 -1.96
C ARG A 349 15.93 47.25 -3.44
N VAL A 350 14.89 47.52 -4.20
CA VAL A 350 14.85 47.26 -5.65
C VAL A 350 15.23 48.49 -6.46
N PRO A 351 15.79 48.34 -7.69
CA PRO A 351 16.02 49.46 -8.59
C PRO A 351 14.74 50.25 -8.93
N PRO A 352 14.84 51.55 -9.28
CA PRO A 352 13.68 52.36 -9.63
C PRO A 352 12.83 51.75 -10.76
N GLY A 353 11.50 51.75 -10.58
CA GLY A 353 10.54 51.23 -11.57
C GLY A 353 10.36 49.71 -11.58
N LYS A 354 10.98 48.99 -10.62
CA LYS A 354 10.82 47.55 -10.42
C LYS A 354 9.81 47.26 -9.30
N ARG A 355 9.17 46.09 -9.32
CA ARG A 355 8.24 45.71 -8.26
C ARG A 355 8.96 45.51 -6.93
N VAL A 356 8.43 46.13 -5.87
CA VAL A 356 8.93 45.97 -4.51
C VAL A 356 8.48 44.61 -3.96
N THR A 357 9.36 43.97 -3.19
CA THR A 357 9.11 42.65 -2.58
C THR A 357 9.45 42.65 -1.10
N TYR A 358 8.78 41.78 -0.33
CA TYR A 358 9.13 41.55 1.07
C TYR A 358 10.51 40.92 1.19
N ASP A 359 11.28 41.33 2.19
CA ASP A 359 12.59 40.74 2.47
C ASP A 359 12.47 39.66 3.55
N HIS A 360 12.01 38.46 3.20
CA HIS A 360 11.89 37.37 4.19
C HIS A 360 13.22 36.92 4.78
N SER A 361 14.36 37.31 4.21
CA SER A 361 15.67 36.99 4.78
C SER A 361 15.91 37.74 6.10
N ASN A 362 15.30 38.93 6.26
CA ASN A 362 15.26 39.70 7.50
C ASN A 362 14.34 39.02 8.55
N PRO A 363 14.86 38.62 9.73
CA PRO A 363 14.02 38.06 10.80
C PRO A 363 12.87 38.95 11.24
N GLU A 364 13.06 40.28 11.25
CA GLU A 364 12.01 41.23 11.62
C GLU A 364 10.90 41.27 10.56
N ALA A 365 11.26 41.21 9.28
CA ALA A 365 10.28 41.13 8.20
C ALA A 365 9.44 39.86 8.29
N ARG A 366 10.04 38.71 8.63
CA ARG A 366 9.28 37.46 8.87
C ARG A 366 8.30 37.60 10.02
N ARG A 367 8.73 38.20 11.12
CA ARG A 367 7.89 38.44 12.30
C ARG A 367 6.69 39.35 11.96
N LEU A 368 6.95 40.50 11.33
CA LEU A 368 5.92 41.47 10.94
C LEU A 368 5.01 40.95 9.83
N TRP A 369 5.54 40.17 8.89
CA TRP A 369 4.72 39.47 7.89
C TRP A 369 3.74 38.51 8.56
N TRP A 370 4.21 37.69 9.51
CA TRP A 370 3.35 36.78 10.26
C TRP A 370 2.27 37.53 11.06
N GLU A 371 2.58 38.69 11.65
CA GLU A 371 1.56 39.53 12.31
C GLU A 371 0.43 39.97 11.39
N LYS A 372 0.69 40.12 10.08
CA LYS A 372 -0.34 40.44 9.08
C LYS A 372 -1.09 39.20 8.59
N VAL A 373 -0.45 38.04 8.58
CA VAL A 373 -1.04 36.78 8.10
C VAL A 373 -1.83 36.05 9.18
N HIS A 374 -1.42 36.07 10.45
CA HIS A 374 -2.09 35.33 11.52
C HIS A 374 -3.58 35.69 11.69
N PRO A 375 -4.05 36.94 11.46
CA PRO A 375 -5.48 37.24 11.60
C PRO A 375 -6.33 36.47 10.60
N LEU A 376 -5.80 36.18 9.41
CA LEU A 376 -6.48 35.34 8.40
C LEU A 376 -6.58 33.89 8.88
N VAL A 377 -5.54 33.38 9.53
CA VAL A 377 -5.54 32.05 10.16
C VAL A 377 -6.57 32.00 11.30
N GLN A 378 -6.62 33.02 12.16
CA GLN A 378 -7.63 33.14 13.23
C GLN A 378 -9.06 33.21 12.68
N GLN A 379 -9.28 33.81 11.51
CA GLN A 379 -10.58 33.80 10.84
C GLN A 379 -10.97 32.41 10.33
N GLY A 380 -9.97 31.55 10.03
CA GLY A 380 -10.19 30.16 9.65
C GLY A 380 -9.47 29.69 8.38
N MET A 381 -8.61 30.52 7.78
CA MET A 381 -7.72 30.12 6.68
C MET A 381 -6.86 28.93 7.14
N ALA A 382 -6.81 27.87 6.33
CA ALA A 382 -6.22 26.60 6.74
C ALA A 382 -4.81 26.35 6.18
N GLY A 383 -4.40 27.07 5.13
CA GLY A 383 -3.07 26.96 4.56
C GLY A 383 -2.76 28.04 3.54
N TYR A 384 -1.53 28.02 3.06
CA TYR A 384 -0.92 29.09 2.28
C TYR A 384 -0.58 28.58 0.89
N TRP A 385 -0.91 29.35 -0.13
CA TRP A 385 -0.40 29.16 -1.47
C TRP A 385 0.56 30.30 -1.79
N THR A 386 1.87 30.06 -1.69
CA THR A 386 2.93 31.05 -1.94
C THR A 386 3.31 31.02 -3.42
N ASP A 387 2.65 31.88 -4.20
CA ASP A 387 2.85 31.98 -5.64
C ASP A 387 3.96 32.98 -5.99
N MET A 388 4.57 32.78 -7.17
CA MET A 388 5.68 33.59 -7.68
C MET A 388 6.91 33.60 -6.79
N GLY A 389 7.13 32.51 -6.04
CA GLY A 389 8.20 32.33 -5.07
C GLY A 389 9.62 32.31 -5.65
N GLU A 390 9.75 32.09 -6.96
CA GLU A 390 11.02 32.29 -7.67
C GLU A 390 11.43 33.77 -7.70
N LEU A 391 10.51 34.68 -7.34
CA LEU A 391 10.55 36.10 -7.68
C LEU A 391 10.55 36.28 -9.19
N GLU A 392 9.37 36.10 -9.79
CA GLU A 392 9.14 36.18 -11.24
C GLU A 392 9.76 37.42 -11.89
N GLU A 393 9.94 38.51 -11.14
CA GLU A 393 10.83 39.60 -11.52
C GLU A 393 12.13 39.58 -10.70
N HIS A 394 13.22 39.20 -11.36
CA HIS A 394 14.58 39.36 -10.83
C HIS A 394 15.20 40.62 -11.43
N ALA A 395 15.47 41.60 -10.58
CA ALA A 395 16.04 42.88 -10.97
C ALA A 395 17.46 42.98 -10.40
N ASP A 396 18.45 42.98 -11.29
CA ASP A 396 19.87 43.08 -10.95
C ASP A 396 20.13 44.28 -10.01
N GLY A 397 20.99 44.07 -9.01
CA GLY A 397 21.30 45.08 -8.00
C GLY A 397 20.21 45.28 -6.94
N THR A 398 19.27 44.34 -6.83
CA THR A 398 18.36 44.30 -5.66
C THR A 398 19.15 43.87 -4.42
N GLU A 399 19.01 44.62 -3.33
CA GLU A 399 19.64 44.29 -2.04
C GLU A 399 18.61 43.80 -1.02
N SER A 400 18.96 42.73 -0.30
CA SER A 400 18.23 42.13 0.82
C SER A 400 19.04 42.26 2.12
N PHE A 401 18.47 41.80 3.24
CA PHE A 401 19.15 41.72 4.53
C PHE A 401 20.37 40.78 4.51
N LEU A 402 20.38 39.78 3.63
CA LEU A 402 21.54 38.90 3.41
C LEU A 402 22.54 39.44 2.37
N GLY A 403 22.30 40.63 1.82
CA GLY A 403 23.10 41.25 0.76
C GLY A 403 22.46 41.12 -0.62
N SER A 404 23.30 41.09 -1.66
CA SER A 404 22.85 41.07 -3.05
C SER A 404 21.90 39.90 -3.32
N ARG A 405 20.77 40.19 -3.95
CA ARG A 405 19.82 39.16 -4.38
C ARG A 405 20.36 38.33 -5.54
N ASP A 406 21.29 38.86 -6.33
CA ASP A 406 21.97 38.10 -7.39
C ASP A 406 22.72 36.89 -6.80
N ASP A 407 23.16 37.01 -5.54
CA ASP A 407 23.89 35.99 -4.79
C ASP A 407 23.02 35.15 -3.85
N THR A 408 21.79 35.57 -3.56
CA THR A 408 20.93 34.94 -2.54
C THR A 408 19.53 34.57 -3.05
N HIS A 409 19.29 34.74 -4.35
CA HIS A 409 18.01 34.55 -5.04
C HIS A 409 17.26 33.27 -4.62
N ASN A 410 17.98 32.14 -4.64
CA ASN A 410 17.40 30.83 -4.36
C ASN A 410 16.98 30.63 -2.90
N THR A 411 17.27 31.57 -2.00
CA THR A 411 16.97 31.46 -0.56
C THR A 411 15.61 32.07 -0.19
N TYR A 412 14.95 32.75 -1.13
CA TYR A 412 13.71 33.47 -0.87
C TYR A 412 12.62 32.55 -0.31
N MET A 413 12.33 31.45 -1.01
CA MET A 413 11.28 30.52 -0.59
C MET A 413 11.59 29.79 0.71
N LEU A 414 12.86 29.48 0.97
CA LEU A 414 13.28 28.94 2.27
C LEU A 414 12.85 29.85 3.42
N ASN A 415 13.13 31.15 3.30
CA ASN A 415 12.84 32.12 4.32
C ASN A 415 11.34 32.46 4.42
N TRP A 416 10.62 32.48 3.29
CA TRP A 416 9.18 32.68 3.30
C TRP A 416 8.46 31.49 3.95
N ALA A 417 8.78 30.26 3.55
CA ALA A 417 8.24 29.05 4.15
C ALA A 417 8.55 28.96 5.66
N ARG A 418 9.77 29.34 6.05
CA ARG A 418 10.17 29.46 7.47
C ARG A 418 9.24 30.40 8.25
N SER A 419 8.92 31.57 7.70
CA SER A 419 8.06 32.54 8.39
C SER A 419 6.65 32.00 8.65
N LEU A 420 6.08 31.29 7.67
CA LEU A 420 4.76 30.67 7.79
C LEU A 420 4.80 29.49 8.77
N TYR A 421 5.79 28.62 8.64
CA TYR A 421 5.89 27.41 9.47
C TYR A 421 6.13 27.75 10.94
N GLU A 422 7.18 28.54 11.24
CA GLU A 422 7.50 28.93 12.61
C GLU A 422 6.39 29.78 13.24
N GLY A 423 5.77 30.67 12.44
CA GLY A 423 4.65 31.50 12.89
C GLY A 423 3.44 30.68 13.33
N GLN A 424 2.98 29.76 12.48
CA GLN A 424 1.81 28.92 12.79
C GLN A 424 2.12 27.91 13.91
N ALA A 425 3.31 27.27 13.87
CA ALA A 425 3.74 26.37 14.92
C ALA A 425 3.78 27.04 16.31
N ALA A 426 4.23 28.31 16.39
CA ALA A 426 4.22 29.08 17.62
C ALA A 426 2.82 29.54 18.07
N MET A 427 1.90 29.71 17.12
CA MET A 427 0.54 30.18 17.40
C MET A 427 -0.33 29.09 18.02
N ASP A 428 -0.43 27.92 17.37
CA ASP A 428 -1.37 26.88 17.77
C ASP A 428 -0.87 25.44 17.56
N ARG A 429 0.39 25.28 17.12
CA ARG A 429 1.01 23.98 16.82
C ARG A 429 0.26 23.14 15.78
N THR A 430 -0.61 23.73 14.96
CA THR A 430 -1.20 23.04 13.82
C THR A 430 -0.17 22.87 12.69
N ARG A 431 -0.30 21.80 11.90
CA ARG A 431 0.60 21.55 10.77
C ARG A 431 0.37 22.60 9.67
N PRO A 432 1.39 23.38 9.32
CA PRO A 432 1.29 24.31 8.21
C PRO A 432 1.17 23.53 6.89
N TYR A 433 0.26 23.95 6.02
CA TYR A 433 0.21 23.50 4.64
C TYR A 433 0.66 24.65 3.74
N ILE A 434 1.79 24.47 3.05
CA ILE A 434 2.40 25.48 2.19
C ILE A 434 2.48 24.90 0.78
N LEU A 435 1.66 25.39 -0.14
CA LEU A 435 1.77 25.11 -1.57
C LEU A 435 2.67 26.17 -2.20
N ALA A 436 3.79 25.80 -2.82
CA ALA A 436 4.81 26.74 -3.33
C ALA A 436 5.24 26.46 -4.78
N ARG A 437 5.48 27.53 -5.57
CA ARG A 437 5.89 27.42 -6.98
C ARG A 437 7.38 27.13 -7.14
N SER A 438 8.14 27.55 -6.13
CA SER A 438 9.58 27.47 -6.05
C SER A 438 10.04 26.77 -4.78
N VAL A 439 11.30 26.31 -4.78
CA VAL A 439 11.89 25.49 -3.73
C VAL A 439 13.37 25.86 -3.55
N SER A 440 13.92 25.56 -2.38
CA SER A 440 15.34 25.73 -2.07
C SER A 440 15.83 24.50 -1.32
N ALA A 441 17.14 24.28 -1.23
CA ALA A 441 17.67 23.28 -0.31
C ALA A 441 17.14 23.50 1.12
N GLY A 442 16.62 22.44 1.75
CA GLY A 442 16.11 22.49 3.12
C GLY A 442 14.69 23.01 3.30
N THR A 443 14.00 23.44 2.23
CA THR A 443 12.60 23.89 2.32
C THR A 443 11.63 22.79 2.76
N GLN A 444 11.94 21.52 2.48
CA GLN A 444 11.09 20.39 2.84
C GLN A 444 10.82 20.31 4.34
N LYS A 445 11.75 20.76 5.20
CA LYS A 445 11.59 20.74 6.67
C LYS A 445 10.45 21.63 7.17
N TYR A 446 9.95 22.51 6.32
CA TYR A 446 8.81 23.39 6.60
C TYR A 446 7.49 22.86 6.01
N GLY A 447 7.43 21.60 5.58
CA GLY A 447 6.20 20.99 5.07
C GLY A 447 5.73 21.56 3.73
N LEU A 448 6.65 22.13 2.96
CA LEU A 448 6.37 22.73 1.66
C LEU A 448 5.98 21.65 0.64
N THR A 449 4.96 21.94 -0.16
CA THR A 449 4.52 21.17 -1.33
C THR A 449 4.86 21.97 -2.58
N LEU A 450 5.74 21.45 -3.42
CA LEU A 450 6.11 22.09 -4.68
C LEU A 450 5.06 21.75 -5.76
N TRP A 451 4.62 22.71 -6.57
CA TRP A 451 3.95 22.39 -7.83
C TRP A 451 4.76 22.80 -9.05
N SER A 452 4.45 22.16 -10.17
CA SER A 452 5.19 22.30 -11.43
C SER A 452 5.15 23.66 -12.11
N GLY A 453 4.44 24.64 -11.54
CA GLY A 453 4.18 25.95 -12.15
C GLY A 453 3.13 25.90 -13.26
N ASP A 454 3.12 26.95 -14.06
CA ASP A 454 2.11 27.32 -15.05
C ASP A 454 2.27 26.52 -16.35
N VAL A 455 2.11 25.21 -16.27
CA VAL A 455 2.34 24.28 -17.39
C VAL A 455 1.20 24.28 -18.42
N ASP A 456 1.49 23.98 -19.68
CA ASP A 456 0.46 23.93 -20.74
C ASP A 456 -0.45 22.71 -20.62
N SER A 457 -1.70 22.88 -21.05
CA SER A 457 -2.65 21.78 -21.24
C SER A 457 -2.31 21.00 -22.53
N SER A 458 -1.28 20.12 -22.50
CA SER A 458 -0.87 19.30 -23.64
C SER A 458 -0.43 17.87 -23.24
N TRP A 459 -0.46 16.95 -24.21
CA TRP A 459 0.00 15.56 -24.00
C TRP A 459 1.52 15.45 -23.80
N GLU A 460 2.28 16.31 -24.46
CA GLU A 460 3.74 16.42 -24.26
C GLU A 460 4.07 16.83 -22.82
N VAL A 461 3.34 17.81 -22.28
CA VAL A 461 3.52 18.24 -20.89
C VAL A 461 3.15 17.12 -19.95
N LEU A 462 1.98 16.48 -20.09
CA LEU A 462 1.59 15.35 -19.24
C LEU A 462 2.70 14.27 -19.19
N ARG A 463 3.23 13.87 -20.35
CA ARG A 463 4.36 12.92 -20.44
C ARG A 463 5.61 13.41 -19.72
N THR A 464 5.93 14.69 -19.86
CA THR A 464 7.08 15.33 -19.21
C THR A 464 6.93 15.33 -17.68
N GLN A 465 5.75 15.69 -17.18
CA GLN A 465 5.48 15.83 -15.76
C GLN A 465 5.66 14.52 -14.97
N VAL A 466 5.45 13.35 -15.60
CA VAL A 466 5.72 12.04 -14.97
C VAL A 466 7.18 11.88 -14.56
N LYS A 467 8.12 12.34 -15.40
CA LYS A 467 9.56 12.29 -15.11
C LYS A 467 9.98 13.40 -14.16
N VAL A 468 9.44 14.60 -14.33
CA VAL A 468 9.72 15.76 -13.48
C VAL A 468 9.35 15.48 -12.02
N GLY A 469 8.16 14.93 -11.78
CA GLY A 469 7.72 14.60 -10.42
C GLY A 469 8.64 13.59 -9.71
N GLN A 470 9.11 12.58 -10.45
CA GLN A 470 10.11 11.63 -9.96
C GLN A 470 11.43 12.33 -9.63
N GLY A 471 11.96 13.15 -10.54
CA GLY A 471 13.22 13.89 -10.33
C GLY A 471 13.18 14.83 -9.11
N VAL A 472 12.08 15.57 -8.94
CA VAL A 472 11.87 16.43 -7.76
C VAL A 472 11.85 15.60 -6.47
N CYS A 473 11.12 14.49 -6.44
CA CYS A 473 11.04 13.61 -5.28
C CYS A 473 12.42 13.05 -4.88
N LEU A 474 13.28 12.72 -5.85
CA LEU A 474 14.67 12.29 -5.61
C LEU A 474 15.60 13.43 -5.18
N SER A 475 15.16 14.68 -5.29
CA SER A 475 15.95 15.85 -4.93
C SER A 475 15.77 16.27 -3.46
N GLY A 476 15.06 15.46 -2.66
CA GLY A 476 14.76 15.79 -1.26
C GLY A 476 13.49 16.59 -1.05
N GLN A 477 12.68 16.77 -2.10
CA GLN A 477 11.37 17.44 -2.02
C GLN A 477 10.25 16.41 -2.24
N PRO A 478 9.76 15.76 -1.17
CA PRO A 478 8.89 14.58 -1.30
C PRO A 478 7.42 14.92 -1.61
N TYR A 479 6.99 16.13 -1.28
CA TYR A 479 5.65 16.61 -1.60
C TYR A 479 5.70 17.44 -2.87
N TRP A 480 5.13 16.86 -3.92
CA TRP A 480 5.07 17.45 -5.24
C TRP A 480 3.69 17.21 -5.88
N THR A 481 3.27 18.14 -6.73
CA THR A 481 2.08 18.02 -7.58
C THR A 481 2.29 18.76 -8.90
N THR A 482 1.34 18.57 -9.80
CA THR A 482 1.18 19.40 -11.00
C THR A 482 -0.26 19.90 -11.08
N ASP A 483 -0.54 20.77 -12.04
CA ASP A 483 -1.89 21.22 -12.33
C ASP A 483 -2.55 20.17 -13.22
N ILE A 484 -3.41 19.35 -12.62
CA ILE A 484 -4.15 18.34 -13.40
C ILE A 484 -4.91 19.03 -14.52
N GLY A 485 -4.63 18.63 -15.76
CA GLY A 485 -5.18 19.22 -16.97
C GLY A 485 -4.35 20.36 -17.58
N GLY A 486 -3.29 20.82 -16.92
CA GLY A 486 -2.50 21.99 -17.29
C GLY A 486 -3.07 23.31 -16.76
N PHE A 487 -2.19 24.29 -16.52
CA PHE A 487 -2.58 25.64 -16.10
C PHE A 487 -3.09 26.48 -17.28
N LEU A 488 -2.28 26.61 -18.33
CA LEU A 488 -2.59 27.41 -19.51
C LEU A 488 -3.51 26.61 -20.42
N THR A 489 -4.71 27.13 -20.66
CA THR A 489 -5.70 26.47 -21.51
C THR A 489 -5.25 26.60 -22.97
N GLY A 490 -4.78 25.49 -23.54
CA GLY A 490 -4.37 25.39 -24.95
C GLY A 490 -5.39 24.65 -25.81
N ASN A 491 -5.12 24.58 -27.12
CA ASN A 491 -5.98 23.90 -28.11
C ASN A 491 -6.05 22.37 -27.94
N GLU A 492 -5.13 21.76 -27.18
CA GLU A 492 -5.10 20.31 -26.92
C GLU A 492 -5.95 19.89 -25.71
N LEU A 493 -6.51 20.84 -24.94
CA LEU A 493 -7.37 20.50 -23.81
C LEU A 493 -8.63 19.77 -24.30
N THR A 494 -8.73 18.50 -23.94
CA THR A 494 -9.89 17.64 -24.18
C THR A 494 -10.33 16.97 -22.88
N ALA A 495 -11.56 16.43 -22.87
CA ALA A 495 -12.01 15.58 -21.77
C ALA A 495 -11.06 14.40 -21.53
N GLU A 496 -10.50 13.81 -22.60
CA GLU A 496 -9.56 12.69 -22.49
C GLU A 496 -8.23 13.11 -21.84
N LEU A 497 -7.64 14.24 -22.26
CA LEU A 497 -6.41 14.76 -21.62
C LEU A 497 -6.65 15.03 -20.13
N TYR A 498 -7.77 15.67 -19.78
CA TYR A 498 -8.13 15.94 -18.39
C TYR A 498 -8.30 14.65 -17.59
N ILE A 499 -9.02 13.66 -18.14
CA ILE A 499 -9.19 12.34 -17.52
C ILE A 499 -7.82 11.71 -17.26
N ARG A 500 -6.97 11.53 -18.27
CA ARG A 500 -5.67 10.84 -18.11
C ARG A 500 -4.77 11.51 -17.09
N TRP A 501 -4.76 12.83 -17.06
CA TRP A 501 -4.01 13.59 -16.07
C TRP A 501 -4.58 13.41 -14.66
N PHE A 502 -5.91 13.34 -14.54
CA PHE A 502 -6.58 13.10 -13.26
C PHE A 502 -6.37 11.67 -12.75
N GLU A 503 -6.40 10.66 -13.63
CA GLU A 503 -6.06 9.27 -13.29
C GLU A 503 -4.66 9.18 -12.69
N TRP A 504 -3.68 9.82 -13.35
CA TRP A 504 -2.30 9.87 -12.86
C TRP A 504 -2.15 10.68 -11.58
N GLY A 505 -2.84 11.82 -11.46
CA GLY A 505 -2.77 12.71 -10.29
C GLY A 505 -3.13 12.02 -8.97
N VAL A 506 -3.97 10.98 -8.99
CA VAL A 506 -4.27 10.15 -7.80
C VAL A 506 -3.00 9.52 -7.21
N PHE A 507 -2.01 9.23 -8.05
CA PHE A 507 -0.74 8.60 -7.71
C PHE A 507 0.44 9.58 -7.67
N CYS A 508 0.15 10.87 -7.52
CA CYS A 508 1.12 11.88 -7.10
C CYS A 508 1.10 12.05 -5.57
N PRO A 509 2.18 12.56 -4.94
CA PRO A 509 2.21 12.82 -3.50
C PRO A 509 1.03 13.69 -3.04
N VAL A 510 0.74 14.77 -3.78
CA VAL A 510 -0.41 15.65 -3.57
C VAL A 510 -1.33 15.61 -4.79
N PHE A 511 -2.64 15.64 -4.56
CA PHE A 511 -3.67 15.47 -5.60
C PHE A 511 -4.48 16.76 -5.81
N ARG A 512 -4.13 17.53 -6.84
CA ARG A 512 -4.64 18.88 -7.07
C ARG A 512 -5.04 19.14 -8.52
N THR A 513 -6.23 19.70 -8.72
CA THR A 513 -6.65 20.29 -10.00
C THR A 513 -6.59 21.81 -9.94
N HIS A 514 -6.10 22.44 -11.01
CA HIS A 514 -6.02 23.90 -11.17
C HIS A 514 -5.86 24.27 -12.64
N GLY A 515 -6.15 25.52 -12.98
CA GLY A 515 -5.90 26.09 -14.30
C GLY A 515 -6.81 27.26 -14.64
N THR A 516 -6.50 27.91 -15.77
CA THR A 516 -7.21 29.06 -16.36
C THR A 516 -8.51 28.69 -17.07
N ARG A 517 -8.81 27.39 -17.18
CA ARG A 517 -9.98 26.87 -17.90
C ARG A 517 -11.29 27.24 -17.17
N PRO A 518 -12.39 27.48 -17.92
CA PRO A 518 -13.68 27.83 -17.31
C PRO A 518 -14.20 26.77 -16.32
N GLY A 519 -13.96 25.48 -16.62
CA GLY A 519 -14.35 24.35 -15.78
C GLY A 519 -13.14 23.55 -15.29
N ASN A 520 -12.90 23.58 -13.98
CA ASN A 520 -11.84 22.81 -13.29
C ASN A 520 -12.43 21.70 -12.42
N GLU A 521 -13.74 21.71 -12.22
CA GLU A 521 -14.45 20.81 -11.34
C GLU A 521 -14.63 19.44 -11.98
N PRO A 522 -14.73 18.35 -11.20
CA PRO A 522 -14.86 16.99 -11.74
C PRO A 522 -16.03 16.79 -12.73
N TRP A 523 -17.08 17.60 -12.62
CA TRP A 523 -18.27 17.53 -13.47
C TRP A 523 -18.20 18.41 -14.74
N SER A 524 -17.08 19.06 -15.01
CA SER A 524 -16.97 20.06 -16.08
C SER A 524 -16.92 19.48 -17.50
N PHE A 525 -16.54 18.21 -17.66
CA PHE A 525 -16.29 17.57 -18.96
C PHE A 525 -17.36 16.53 -19.36
N GLY A 526 -18.57 16.70 -18.84
CA GLY A 526 -19.71 15.83 -19.14
C GLY A 526 -19.80 14.57 -18.27
N PRO A 527 -20.92 13.82 -18.36
CA PRO A 527 -21.25 12.76 -17.41
C PRO A 527 -20.32 11.54 -17.46
N GLU A 528 -19.75 11.21 -18.64
CA GLU A 528 -18.79 10.11 -18.75
C GLU A 528 -17.48 10.44 -18.02
N ALA A 529 -16.95 11.65 -18.24
CA ALA A 529 -15.78 12.13 -17.51
C ALA A 529 -16.06 12.16 -16.00
N GLU A 530 -17.16 12.78 -15.58
CA GLU A 530 -17.55 12.87 -14.17
C GLU A 530 -17.59 11.49 -13.49
N ALA A 531 -18.20 10.49 -14.13
CA ALA A 531 -18.25 9.13 -13.60
C ALA A 531 -16.86 8.50 -13.42
N ILE A 532 -15.95 8.72 -14.38
CA ILE A 532 -14.57 8.25 -14.29
C ILE A 532 -13.83 8.97 -13.15
N LEU A 533 -13.89 10.31 -13.12
CA LEU A 533 -13.19 11.12 -12.12
C LEU A 533 -13.69 10.84 -10.70
N ALA A 534 -15.00 10.63 -10.52
CA ALA A 534 -15.59 10.26 -9.24
C ALA A 534 -15.06 8.92 -8.72
N ARG A 535 -14.77 7.96 -9.62
CA ARG A 535 -14.17 6.66 -9.26
C ARG A 535 -12.74 6.84 -8.76
N TYR A 536 -11.95 7.66 -9.45
CA TYR A 536 -10.57 7.99 -9.05
C TYR A 536 -10.49 8.84 -7.79
N LEU A 537 -11.45 9.75 -7.58
CA LEU A 537 -11.59 10.46 -6.31
C LEU A 537 -11.76 9.47 -5.17
N ARG A 538 -12.74 8.57 -5.24
CA ARG A 538 -12.94 7.55 -4.20
C ARG A 538 -11.71 6.67 -4.01
N LEU A 539 -11.04 6.28 -5.09
CA LEU A 539 -9.79 5.53 -5.02
C LEU A 539 -8.70 6.27 -4.23
N ARG A 540 -8.50 7.57 -4.46
CA ARG A 540 -7.55 8.38 -3.68
C ARG A 540 -7.84 8.30 -2.18
N TYR A 541 -9.11 8.40 -1.79
CA TYR A 541 -9.52 8.34 -0.38
C TYR A 541 -9.38 6.92 0.19
N ARG A 542 -9.73 5.89 -0.58
CA ARG A 542 -9.47 4.49 -0.18
C ARG A 542 -7.99 4.23 0.03
N LEU A 543 -7.10 4.87 -0.72
CA LEU A 543 -5.65 4.76 -0.56
C LEU A 543 -5.07 5.58 0.61
N LEU A 544 -5.85 6.37 1.35
CA LEU A 544 -5.31 7.21 2.43
C LEU A 544 -4.47 6.44 3.47
N PRO A 545 -4.83 5.23 3.93
CA PRO A 545 -3.99 4.47 4.85
C PRO A 545 -2.61 4.13 4.25
N TYR A 546 -2.56 3.81 2.96
CA TYR A 546 -1.32 3.56 2.23
C TYR A 546 -0.50 4.84 2.05
N ILE A 547 -1.15 5.93 1.63
CA ILE A 547 -0.51 7.25 1.44
C ILE A 547 0.05 7.77 2.75
N TYR A 548 -0.67 7.62 3.86
CA TYR A 548 -0.25 8.10 5.16
C TYR A 548 0.87 7.25 5.76
N ALA A 549 0.86 5.94 5.54
CA ALA A 549 2.00 5.08 5.86
C ALA A 549 3.27 5.49 5.06
N MET A 550 3.13 5.82 3.78
CA MET A 550 4.26 6.32 2.98
C MET A 550 4.74 7.71 3.44
N ALA A 551 3.83 8.59 3.85
CA ALA A 551 4.19 9.90 4.40
C ALA A 551 5.02 9.73 5.69
N TRP A 552 4.62 8.78 6.54
CA TRP A 552 5.38 8.42 7.74
C TRP A 552 6.75 7.81 7.42
N GLU A 553 6.82 6.91 6.43
CA GLU A 553 8.10 6.37 5.95
C GLU A 553 9.01 7.49 5.43
N ASN A 554 8.47 8.42 4.64
CA ASN A 554 9.21 9.56 4.14
C ASN A 554 9.73 10.44 5.27
N HIS A 555 8.88 10.80 6.24
CA HIS A 555 9.27 11.59 7.41
C HIS A 555 10.42 10.94 8.20
N ARG A 556 10.46 9.60 8.27
CA ARG A 556 11.48 8.87 9.04
C ARG A 556 12.76 8.56 8.28
N THR A 557 12.68 8.39 6.96
CA THR A 557 13.76 7.77 6.17
C THR A 557 14.15 8.59 4.96
N GLY A 558 13.36 9.59 4.57
CA GLY A 558 13.57 10.38 3.35
C GLY A 558 13.12 9.69 2.07
N VAL A 559 12.73 8.41 2.10
CA VAL A 559 12.30 7.68 0.90
C VAL A 559 11.03 8.32 0.33
N PRO A 560 11.00 8.70 -0.96
CA PRO A 560 9.85 9.39 -1.54
C PRO A 560 8.67 8.45 -1.85
N MET A 561 7.50 9.05 -2.12
CA MET A 561 6.32 8.32 -2.59
C MET A 561 6.43 7.93 -4.07
N MET A 562 7.00 8.79 -4.93
CA MET A 562 7.28 8.43 -6.33
C MET A 562 8.69 7.81 -6.41
N ARG A 563 8.75 6.51 -6.69
CA ARG A 563 10.00 5.72 -6.67
C ARG A 563 10.33 5.22 -8.08
N PRO A 564 11.36 5.79 -8.72
CA PRO A 564 11.81 5.33 -10.03
C PRO A 564 12.14 3.85 -10.05
N LEU A 565 11.77 3.17 -11.14
CA LEU A 565 12.14 1.76 -11.33
C LEU A 565 13.67 1.58 -11.33
N ALA A 566 14.41 2.56 -11.85
CA ALA A 566 15.88 2.55 -11.86
C ALA A 566 16.52 2.40 -10.46
N LEU A 567 15.85 2.89 -9.41
CA LEU A 567 16.36 2.82 -8.04
C LEU A 567 15.78 1.65 -7.24
N GLU A 568 14.59 1.20 -7.59
CA GLU A 568 13.98 0.01 -7.00
C GLU A 568 14.58 -1.29 -7.57
N TYR A 569 15.11 -1.22 -8.80
CA TYR A 569 15.74 -2.34 -9.52
C TYR A 569 17.09 -1.93 -10.15
N PRO A 570 18.11 -1.56 -9.33
CA PRO A 570 19.36 -0.98 -9.83
C PRO A 570 20.21 -1.94 -10.70
N GLY A 571 19.97 -3.25 -10.64
CA GLY A 571 20.62 -4.24 -11.49
C GLY A 571 19.90 -4.53 -12.82
N ASP A 572 18.79 -3.83 -13.09
CA ASP A 572 17.94 -4.06 -14.26
C ASP A 572 18.03 -2.88 -15.24
N PRO A 573 18.73 -3.03 -16.38
CA PRO A 573 18.89 -1.95 -17.34
C PRO A 573 17.58 -1.57 -18.05
N GLN A 574 16.57 -2.47 -18.10
CA GLN A 574 15.26 -2.13 -18.64
C GLN A 574 14.48 -1.25 -17.66
N ALA A 575 14.56 -1.53 -16.36
CA ALA A 575 14.00 -0.67 -15.32
C ALA A 575 14.59 0.75 -15.36
N ALA A 576 15.88 0.88 -15.68
CA ALA A 576 16.53 2.18 -15.86
C ALA A 576 16.06 2.94 -17.12
N ALA A 577 15.66 2.23 -18.18
CA ALA A 577 15.25 2.85 -19.45
C ALA A 577 13.76 3.26 -19.48
N TRP A 578 12.90 2.64 -18.67
CA TRP A 578 11.47 2.96 -18.55
C TRP A 578 11.24 4.06 -17.50
N GLU A 579 11.51 5.30 -17.88
CA GLU A 579 11.39 6.48 -17.01
C GLU A 579 9.96 7.03 -16.89
N ASP A 580 9.03 6.57 -17.73
CA ASP A 580 7.65 7.08 -17.81
C ASP A 580 6.63 6.23 -17.01
N GLU A 581 7.15 5.39 -16.11
CA GLU A 581 6.42 4.59 -15.13
C GLU A 581 7.29 4.45 -13.86
N TYR A 582 6.65 4.23 -12.71
CA TYR A 582 7.32 4.26 -11.41
C TYR A 582 6.51 3.47 -10.38
N LEU A 583 7.12 3.14 -9.23
CA LEU A 583 6.37 2.66 -8.08
C LEU A 583 5.85 3.84 -7.25
N PHE A 584 4.54 3.92 -7.05
CA PHE A 584 3.93 4.76 -6.03
C PHE A 584 3.97 4.00 -4.69
N GLY A 585 4.94 4.36 -3.87
CA GLY A 585 5.36 3.59 -2.70
C GLY A 585 6.05 2.28 -3.08
N PRO A 586 6.12 1.32 -2.15
CA PRO A 586 6.83 0.06 -2.41
C PRO A 586 6.07 -0.93 -3.28
N SER A 587 4.77 -0.72 -3.56
CA SER A 587 3.88 -1.80 -4.03
C SER A 587 3.12 -1.55 -5.33
N LEU A 588 2.85 -0.30 -5.72
CA LEU A 588 1.99 0.02 -6.85
C LEU A 588 2.81 0.55 -8.05
N LEU A 589 2.96 -0.23 -9.11
CA LEU A 589 3.54 0.25 -10.37
C LEU A 589 2.48 1.01 -11.17
N VAL A 590 2.74 2.29 -11.41
CA VAL A 590 1.86 3.22 -12.12
C VAL A 590 2.45 3.53 -13.48
N ALA A 591 1.69 3.31 -14.55
CA ALA A 591 2.11 3.62 -15.92
C ALA A 591 1.09 4.54 -16.62
N PRO A 592 1.23 5.88 -16.48
CA PRO A 592 0.28 6.88 -17.00
C PRO A 592 0.04 6.82 -18.51
N VAL A 593 -1.17 7.05 -18.99
CA VAL A 593 -1.43 7.16 -20.43
C VAL A 593 -1.15 8.59 -20.87
N THR A 594 -0.14 8.77 -21.71
CA THR A 594 0.39 10.11 -22.06
C THR A 594 0.30 10.42 -23.57
N GLN A 595 -0.55 9.68 -24.28
CA GLN A 595 -0.78 9.82 -25.73
C GLN A 595 -2.27 9.91 -26.03
N ASP A 596 -2.64 10.83 -26.92
CA ASP A 596 -4.02 11.03 -27.35
C ASP A 596 -4.63 9.79 -28.01
N GLY A 597 -5.87 9.48 -27.66
CA GLY A 597 -6.64 8.35 -28.20
C GLY A 597 -6.10 6.96 -27.82
N ALA A 598 -5.03 6.87 -27.03
CA ALA A 598 -4.43 5.59 -26.67
C ALA A 598 -5.39 4.77 -25.78
N ARG A 599 -5.57 3.50 -26.15
CA ARG A 599 -6.37 2.51 -25.40
C ARG A 599 -5.55 1.31 -24.91
N ARG A 600 -4.25 1.35 -25.16
CA ARG A 600 -3.21 0.40 -24.75
C ARG A 600 -1.87 1.12 -24.75
N ARG A 601 -0.94 0.67 -23.91
CA ARG A 601 0.47 1.12 -23.94
C ARG A 601 1.41 -0.03 -23.60
N GLU A 602 2.68 0.13 -23.91
CA GLU A 602 3.72 -0.74 -23.39
C GLU A 602 4.01 -0.38 -21.93
N VAL A 603 4.23 -1.41 -21.12
CA VAL A 603 4.60 -1.31 -19.69
C VAL A 603 5.70 -2.32 -19.43
N TYR A 604 6.80 -1.89 -18.82
CA TYR A 604 7.81 -2.81 -18.34
C TYR A 604 7.45 -3.27 -16.93
N LEU A 605 7.29 -4.59 -16.76
CA LEU A 605 7.17 -5.17 -15.43
C LEU A 605 8.54 -5.68 -15.01
N PRO A 606 9.19 -5.11 -13.97
CA PRO A 606 10.45 -5.62 -13.45
C PRO A 606 10.34 -7.09 -13.04
N ALA A 607 11.49 -7.78 -12.96
CA ALA A 607 11.52 -9.20 -12.58
C ALA A 607 10.74 -9.49 -11.29
N GLY A 608 9.90 -10.52 -11.33
CA GLY A 608 9.00 -10.89 -10.23
C GLY A 608 7.59 -11.21 -10.72
N VAL A 609 6.66 -11.32 -9.78
CA VAL A 609 5.24 -11.53 -10.06
C VAL A 609 4.48 -10.24 -9.74
N TRP A 610 3.52 -9.92 -10.60
CA TRP A 610 2.68 -8.73 -10.53
C TRP A 610 1.21 -9.12 -10.68
N TYR A 611 0.33 -8.29 -10.14
CA TYR A 611 -1.11 -8.44 -10.28
C TYR A 611 -1.67 -7.18 -10.94
N ASP A 612 -2.48 -7.34 -11.99
CA ASP A 612 -3.24 -6.23 -12.56
C ASP A 612 -4.26 -5.74 -11.51
N PHE A 613 -4.16 -4.46 -11.14
CA PHE A 613 -4.99 -3.89 -10.07
C PHE A 613 -6.48 -3.97 -10.34
N TRP A 614 -6.89 -3.83 -11.61
CA TRP A 614 -8.29 -3.71 -12.00
C TRP A 614 -8.97 -5.06 -12.22
N THR A 615 -8.18 -6.11 -12.45
CA THR A 615 -8.71 -7.44 -12.83
C THR A 615 -8.26 -8.54 -11.89
N GLY A 616 -7.29 -8.28 -11.01
CA GLY A 616 -6.65 -9.28 -10.16
C GLY A 616 -5.80 -10.29 -10.93
N ARG A 617 -5.66 -10.14 -12.25
CA ARG A 617 -4.93 -11.10 -13.09
C ARG A 617 -3.44 -11.10 -12.72
N ARG A 618 -2.93 -12.30 -12.41
CA ARG A 618 -1.52 -12.54 -12.17
C ARG A 618 -0.69 -12.45 -13.46
N LEU A 619 0.50 -11.86 -13.36
CA LEU A 619 1.41 -11.54 -14.44
C LEU A 619 2.85 -11.81 -14.01
N PHE A 620 3.68 -12.25 -14.96
CA PHE A 620 5.12 -12.41 -14.77
C PHE A 620 5.88 -11.23 -15.36
N GLY A 621 6.80 -10.67 -14.58
CA GLY A 621 7.68 -9.59 -14.96
C GLY A 621 9.01 -10.06 -15.57
N GLY A 622 9.98 -9.16 -15.61
CA GLY A 622 11.21 -9.28 -16.41
C GLY A 622 10.95 -9.08 -17.90
N ARG A 623 9.84 -8.43 -18.26
CA ARG A 623 9.39 -8.28 -19.65
C ARG A 623 8.50 -7.05 -19.84
N VAL A 624 8.46 -6.58 -21.07
CA VAL A 624 7.48 -5.59 -21.53
C VAL A 624 6.17 -6.31 -21.87
N ILE A 625 5.05 -5.75 -21.43
CA ILE A 625 3.70 -6.20 -21.76
C ILE A 625 2.93 -5.12 -22.53
N THR A 626 1.96 -5.54 -23.33
CA THR A 626 0.94 -4.62 -23.86
C THR A 626 -0.20 -4.51 -22.86
N ALA A 627 -0.20 -3.42 -22.08
CA ALA A 627 -1.22 -3.13 -21.08
C ALA A 627 -2.50 -2.59 -21.75
N MET A 628 -3.66 -3.06 -21.30
CA MET A 628 -4.94 -2.44 -21.66
C MET A 628 -5.10 -1.13 -20.89
N ALA A 629 -5.51 -0.09 -21.60
CA ALA A 629 -5.68 1.24 -21.05
C ALA A 629 -6.95 1.90 -21.58
N PRO A 630 -8.16 1.31 -21.40
CA PRO A 630 -9.40 1.97 -21.80
C PRO A 630 -9.50 3.36 -21.15
N LEU A 631 -10.35 4.26 -21.68
CA LEU A 631 -10.46 5.64 -21.18
C LEU A 631 -10.68 5.72 -19.67
N SER A 632 -11.38 4.73 -19.13
CA SER A 632 -11.73 4.65 -17.72
C SER A 632 -10.62 4.08 -16.82
N ARG A 633 -9.49 3.56 -17.33
CA ARG A 633 -8.45 2.89 -16.53
C ARG A 633 -7.03 3.27 -16.96
N ILE A 634 -6.21 3.68 -15.99
CA ILE A 634 -4.75 3.77 -16.08
C ILE A 634 -4.12 2.39 -15.81
N PRO A 635 -3.14 1.92 -16.59
CA PRO A 635 -2.38 0.72 -16.26
C PRO A 635 -1.75 0.82 -14.86
N LEU A 636 -2.12 -0.12 -13.99
CA LEU A 636 -1.76 -0.14 -12.57
C LEU A 636 -1.53 -1.58 -12.13
N TYR A 637 -0.38 -1.85 -11.52
CA TYR A 637 0.03 -3.20 -11.14
C TYR A 637 0.53 -3.26 -9.71
N ILE A 638 0.31 -4.39 -9.07
CA ILE A 638 0.62 -4.61 -7.65
C ILE A 638 1.70 -5.68 -7.57
N LYS A 639 2.79 -5.39 -6.88
CA LYS A 639 3.88 -6.35 -6.68
C LYS A 639 3.42 -7.52 -5.80
N GLU A 640 3.77 -8.75 -6.16
CA GLU A 640 3.59 -9.90 -5.25
C GLU A 640 4.35 -9.68 -3.94
N GLY A 641 3.74 -10.07 -2.83
CA GLY A 641 4.23 -9.75 -1.49
C GLY A 641 3.85 -8.35 -1.01
N ALA A 642 3.02 -7.59 -1.73
CA ALA A 642 2.40 -6.39 -1.20
C ALA A 642 1.34 -6.74 -0.13
N LEU A 643 1.30 -5.93 0.93
CA LEU A 643 0.20 -5.88 1.90
C LEU A 643 -0.37 -4.45 1.86
N LEU A 644 -1.33 -4.23 0.97
CA LEU A 644 -1.84 -2.90 0.63
C LEU A 644 -3.02 -2.50 1.53
N PRO A 645 -2.87 -1.49 2.41
CA PRO A 645 -3.96 -1.01 3.26
C PRO A 645 -4.87 -0.04 2.51
N LEU A 646 -6.16 -0.35 2.48
CA LEU A 646 -7.21 0.49 1.90
C LEU A 646 -8.32 0.76 2.91
N LEU A 647 -9.00 1.89 2.82
CA LEU A 647 -10.25 2.05 3.56
C LEU A 647 -11.30 1.04 3.06
N GLY A 648 -11.97 0.40 4.02
CA GLY A 648 -13.06 -0.55 3.79
C GLY A 648 -14.41 0.12 3.52
N ARG A 649 -14.47 1.46 3.46
CA ARG A 649 -15.63 2.23 3.03
C ARG A 649 -15.16 3.50 2.33
N ASP A 650 -16.02 4.06 1.48
CA ASP A 650 -15.83 5.39 0.93
C ASP A 650 -16.09 6.46 2.01
N ILE A 651 -15.32 7.54 1.96
CA ILE A 651 -15.48 8.74 2.79
C ILE A 651 -15.50 9.98 1.90
N LEU A 652 -16.13 11.06 2.36
CA LEU A 652 -16.26 12.30 1.57
C LEU A 652 -15.18 13.35 1.86
N HIS A 653 -14.50 13.24 2.99
CA HIS A 653 -13.37 14.09 3.37
C HIS A 653 -12.55 13.42 4.46
N THR A 654 -11.32 13.85 4.69
CA THR A 654 -10.41 13.21 5.65
C THR A 654 -10.89 13.30 7.11
N GLY A 655 -11.78 14.22 7.44
CA GLY A 655 -12.43 14.26 8.77
C GLY A 655 -13.22 12.99 9.15
N GLU A 656 -13.54 12.11 8.18
CA GLU A 656 -14.19 10.80 8.40
C GLU A 656 -13.20 9.63 8.49
N TYR A 657 -11.89 9.92 8.42
CA TYR A 657 -10.81 8.91 8.39
C TYR A 657 -10.59 8.23 9.74
N ALA A 658 -10.61 9.01 10.83
CA ALA A 658 -10.32 8.47 12.16
C ALA A 658 -11.28 7.33 12.53
N GLY A 659 -10.71 6.17 12.88
CA GLY A 659 -11.47 4.95 13.20
C GLY A 659 -12.18 4.29 12.02
N ALA A 660 -11.99 4.76 10.78
CA ALA A 660 -12.51 4.09 9.60
C ALA A 660 -11.87 2.70 9.44
N PRO A 661 -12.63 1.67 9.04
CA PRO A 661 -12.08 0.33 8.88
C PRO A 661 -11.05 0.30 7.75
N VAL A 662 -9.95 -0.42 7.97
CA VAL A 662 -8.89 -0.66 6.98
C VAL A 662 -8.91 -2.13 6.57
N VAL A 663 -8.93 -2.37 5.26
CA VAL A 663 -8.77 -3.68 4.64
C VAL A 663 -7.34 -3.78 4.13
N LEU A 664 -6.64 -4.81 4.56
CA LEU A 664 -5.28 -5.15 4.15
C LEU A 664 -5.38 -6.15 3.00
N HIS A 665 -4.99 -5.74 1.80
CA HIS A 665 -4.99 -6.60 0.62
C HIS A 665 -3.61 -7.26 0.47
N ALA A 666 -3.51 -8.54 0.80
CA ALA A 666 -2.30 -9.35 0.65
C ALA A 666 -2.25 -10.00 -0.75
N TYR A 667 -1.13 -9.85 -1.45
CA TYR A 667 -0.98 -10.37 -2.83
C TYR A 667 0.01 -11.54 -2.89
N GLY A 668 -0.51 -12.73 -3.18
CA GLY A 668 0.23 -13.99 -3.18
C GLY A 668 0.49 -14.56 -1.78
N ARG A 669 1.03 -15.78 -1.74
CA ARG A 669 1.41 -16.48 -0.50
C ARG A 669 2.84 -16.15 -0.09
N VAL A 670 3.13 -14.87 0.04
CA VAL A 670 4.44 -14.37 0.46
C VAL A 670 4.30 -13.70 1.81
N THR A 671 5.31 -13.88 2.68
CA THR A 671 5.34 -13.14 3.93
C THR A 671 5.54 -11.66 3.64
N SER A 672 4.62 -10.84 4.13
CA SER A 672 4.54 -9.42 3.81
C SER A 672 4.33 -8.62 5.08
N SER A 673 4.80 -7.38 5.13
CA SER A 673 4.51 -6.51 6.26
C SER A 673 4.32 -5.06 5.83
N VAL A 674 3.45 -4.36 6.54
CA VAL A 674 3.24 -2.91 6.41
C VAL A 674 3.20 -2.31 7.81
N THR A 675 3.75 -1.10 7.96
CA THR A 675 3.58 -0.30 9.18
C THR A 675 2.54 0.76 8.89
N LEU A 676 1.37 0.62 9.50
CA LEU A 676 0.32 1.64 9.48
C LEU A 676 0.64 2.72 10.49
N TYR A 677 0.11 3.92 10.24
CA TYR A 677 0.35 5.12 11.04
C TYR A 677 -0.97 5.85 11.28
N GLU A 678 -1.20 6.27 12.53
CA GLU A 678 -2.34 7.08 12.97
C GLU A 678 -1.88 8.17 13.93
N ASP A 679 -2.48 9.35 13.81
CA ASP A 679 -2.39 10.46 14.75
C ASP A 679 -3.66 11.33 14.59
N ASP A 680 -3.67 12.56 15.10
CA ASP A 680 -4.81 13.46 14.93
C ASP A 680 -4.96 14.06 13.51
N GLY A 681 -3.97 13.86 12.63
CA GLY A 681 -3.93 14.38 11.28
C GLY A 681 -3.85 15.91 11.17
N LEU A 682 -3.66 16.65 12.25
CA LEU A 682 -3.86 18.10 12.30
C LEU A 682 -2.74 18.87 13.01
N THR A 683 -2.16 18.32 14.09
CA THR A 683 -1.20 19.05 14.93
C THR A 683 0.22 18.51 14.79
N LEU A 684 1.19 19.31 15.23
CA LEU A 684 2.61 18.93 15.31
C LEU A 684 2.90 18.01 16.51
N ASP A 685 1.91 17.63 17.31
CA ASP A 685 2.12 16.84 18.53
C ASP A 685 2.68 15.43 18.24
N TYR A 686 2.51 14.93 17.02
CA TYR A 686 3.16 13.70 16.58
C TYR A 686 4.70 13.77 16.67
N GLN A 687 5.30 14.97 16.56
CA GLN A 687 6.74 15.19 16.72
C GLN A 687 7.20 14.97 18.17
N GLU A 688 6.27 15.04 19.13
CA GLU A 688 6.48 14.76 20.55
C GLU A 688 6.02 13.36 20.95
N GLY A 689 5.68 12.51 19.97
CA GLY A 689 5.26 11.13 20.20
C GLY A 689 3.75 10.90 20.28
N ALA A 690 2.92 11.92 20.01
CA ALA A 690 1.47 11.77 19.97
C ALA A 690 0.97 11.12 18.65
N PHE A 691 1.41 9.88 18.42
CA PHE A 691 0.99 9.05 17.30
C PHE A 691 0.92 7.58 17.73
N ARG A 692 0.39 6.74 16.84
CA ARG A 692 0.35 5.28 17.00
C ARG A 692 0.79 4.63 15.71
N THR A 693 1.49 3.50 15.84
CA THR A 693 1.84 2.64 14.73
C THR A 693 1.28 1.23 14.93
N ALA A 694 0.96 0.57 13.83
CA ALA A 694 0.63 -0.84 13.81
C ALA A 694 1.46 -1.52 12.73
N ARG A 695 2.44 -2.32 13.13
CA ARG A 695 3.15 -3.21 12.22
C ARG A 695 2.30 -4.46 12.02
N VAL A 696 1.76 -4.59 10.82
CA VAL A 696 0.97 -5.75 10.43
C VAL A 696 1.77 -6.61 9.50
N SER A 697 1.85 -7.91 9.79
CA SER A 697 2.53 -8.90 8.96
C SER A 697 1.56 -9.98 8.52
N TYR A 698 1.47 -10.23 7.22
CA TYR A 698 0.83 -11.41 6.68
C TYR A 698 1.85 -12.55 6.62
N ARG A 699 1.56 -13.67 7.30
CA ARG A 699 2.43 -14.86 7.36
C ARG A 699 1.63 -16.08 6.91
N PRO A 700 1.61 -16.39 5.60
CA PRO A 700 0.77 -17.45 5.06
C PRO A 700 1.11 -18.84 5.64
N GLU A 701 2.39 -19.11 5.90
CA GLU A 701 2.86 -20.37 6.51
C GLU A 701 2.45 -20.52 7.99
N GLU A 702 2.20 -19.41 8.68
CA GLU A 702 1.74 -19.38 10.08
C GLU A 702 0.22 -19.24 10.21
N GLY A 703 -0.50 -19.18 9.07
CA GLY A 703 -1.96 -19.24 9.03
C GLY A 703 -2.70 -17.93 9.32
N GLY A 704 -2.06 -16.75 9.24
CA GLY A 704 -2.79 -15.48 9.44
C GLY A 704 -1.98 -14.19 9.49
N LEU A 705 -2.63 -13.15 10.02
CA LEU A 705 -2.03 -11.85 10.33
C LEU A 705 -1.40 -11.87 11.72
N ALA A 706 -0.17 -11.37 11.82
CA ALA A 706 0.43 -10.92 13.07
C ALA A 706 0.31 -9.39 13.13
N VAL A 707 -0.26 -8.85 14.20
CA VAL A 707 -0.40 -7.41 14.43
C VAL A 707 0.39 -7.05 15.68
N GLU A 708 1.39 -6.19 15.52
CA GLU A 708 2.14 -5.56 16.59
C GLU A 708 1.77 -4.07 16.57
N ALA A 709 0.88 -3.65 17.47
CA ALA A 709 0.34 -2.29 17.50
C ALA A 709 0.57 -1.59 18.84
N ASP A 710 0.77 -0.28 18.78
CA ASP A 710 0.86 0.58 19.96
C ASP A 710 -0.48 0.63 20.73
N GLU A 711 -0.41 0.88 22.03
CA GLU A 711 -1.60 0.94 22.88
C GLU A 711 -2.59 2.00 22.40
N GLY A 712 -3.86 1.60 22.23
CA GLY A 712 -4.95 2.48 21.82
C GLY A 712 -5.13 2.67 20.32
N TRP A 713 -4.44 1.92 19.44
CA TRP A 713 -4.70 1.87 17.99
C TRP A 713 -6.21 1.85 17.69
N GLN A 714 -6.72 2.63 16.72
CA GLN A 714 -8.18 2.83 16.60
C GLN A 714 -8.81 2.15 15.40
N ALA A 715 -8.13 2.13 14.24
CA ALA A 715 -8.71 1.55 13.03
C ALA A 715 -8.95 0.04 13.16
N PRO A 716 -10.19 -0.44 12.95
CA PRO A 716 -10.49 -1.85 12.71
C PRO A 716 -9.71 -2.36 11.50
N LEU A 717 -8.91 -3.41 11.66
CA LEU A 717 -8.15 -4.01 10.55
C LEU A 717 -8.84 -5.27 10.05
N SER A 718 -8.82 -5.54 8.75
CA SER A 718 -9.29 -6.81 8.16
C SER A 718 -8.35 -7.25 7.04
N LEU A 719 -8.41 -8.52 6.64
CA LEU A 719 -7.54 -9.08 5.59
C LEU A 719 -8.37 -9.51 4.37
N ALA A 720 -7.90 -9.17 3.18
CA ALA A 720 -8.30 -9.78 1.92
C ALA A 720 -7.05 -10.40 1.27
N VAL A 721 -7.11 -11.68 0.90
CA VAL A 721 -5.98 -12.39 0.28
C VAL A 721 -6.30 -12.61 -1.20
N HIS A 722 -5.34 -12.27 -2.06
CA HIS A 722 -5.43 -12.34 -3.51
C HIS A 722 -4.46 -13.41 -4.02
N GLU A 723 -5.00 -14.55 -4.48
CA GLU A 723 -4.23 -15.71 -4.97
C GLU A 723 -4.74 -16.19 -6.35
N GLY A 724 -3.85 -16.81 -7.13
CA GLY A 724 -4.21 -17.46 -8.40
C GLY A 724 -4.32 -16.54 -9.62
N ASP A 725 -4.72 -17.11 -10.76
CA ASP A 725 -4.81 -16.41 -12.05
C ASP A 725 -6.06 -15.53 -12.19
N ALA A 726 -6.98 -15.61 -11.23
CA ALA A 726 -8.25 -14.88 -11.17
C ALA A 726 -8.53 -14.40 -9.73
N ALA A 727 -7.61 -13.65 -9.13
CA ALA A 727 -7.94 -12.91 -7.91
C ALA A 727 -9.09 -11.92 -8.23
N SER A 728 -10.00 -11.68 -7.28
CA SER A 728 -11.08 -10.70 -7.47
C SER A 728 -10.50 -9.33 -7.79
N ALA A 729 -11.13 -8.60 -8.72
CA ALA A 729 -10.76 -7.22 -9.00
C ALA A 729 -10.83 -6.38 -7.72
N MET A 730 -9.90 -5.43 -7.52
CA MET A 730 -9.85 -4.63 -6.28
C MET A 730 -11.12 -3.76 -6.06
N GLU A 731 -11.85 -3.46 -7.13
CA GLU A 731 -13.11 -2.72 -7.07
C GLU A 731 -14.30 -3.58 -6.60
N GLU A 732 -14.18 -4.90 -6.58
CA GLU A 732 -15.21 -5.79 -6.04
C GLU A 732 -15.14 -5.78 -4.51
N GLU A 733 -16.29 -5.61 -3.85
CA GLU A 733 -16.35 -5.84 -2.40
C GLU A 733 -15.89 -7.28 -2.13
N PRO A 734 -14.91 -7.50 -1.23
CA PRO A 734 -14.43 -8.84 -0.97
C PRO A 734 -15.60 -9.73 -0.55
N ALA A 735 -15.75 -10.87 -1.22
CA ALA A 735 -16.69 -11.88 -0.80
C ALA A 735 -16.32 -12.36 0.63
N ALA A 736 -17.10 -11.88 1.61
CA ALA A 736 -17.50 -12.57 2.84
C ALA A 736 -16.40 -13.22 3.73
N ALA A 737 -15.51 -12.41 4.32
CA ALA A 737 -15.08 -12.55 5.73
C ALA A 737 -14.08 -11.44 6.11
N SER A 738 -14.41 -10.61 7.10
CA SER A 738 -13.44 -9.69 7.71
C SER A 738 -13.17 -10.10 9.15
N ALA A 739 -11.89 -10.20 9.53
CA ALA A 739 -11.47 -10.43 10.90
C ALA A 739 -10.93 -9.12 11.47
N VAL A 740 -11.70 -8.48 12.35
CA VAL A 740 -11.39 -7.24 13.07
C VAL A 740 -10.69 -7.56 14.38
N LEU A 741 -9.50 -7.03 14.60
CA LEU A 741 -8.88 -7.04 15.94
C LEU A 741 -9.48 -5.89 16.76
N GLU A 742 -10.15 -6.19 17.88
CA GLU A 742 -10.66 -5.20 18.83
C GLU A 742 -9.56 -4.78 19.82
N ASN A 743 -9.61 -3.53 20.28
CA ASN A 743 -8.58 -2.89 21.12
C ASN A 743 -8.36 -3.54 22.50
N ASP A 744 -9.22 -4.46 22.93
CA ASP A 744 -9.06 -5.25 24.15
C ASP A 744 -8.32 -6.59 23.91
N GLY A 745 -7.77 -6.77 22.70
CA GLY A 745 -7.08 -7.99 22.27
C GLY A 745 -8.05 -9.13 21.90
N ARG A 746 -9.34 -8.82 21.66
CA ARG A 746 -10.32 -9.78 21.16
C ARG A 746 -10.35 -9.77 19.63
N LEU A 747 -10.50 -10.95 19.03
CA LEU A 747 -10.72 -11.07 17.60
C LEU A 747 -12.23 -11.06 17.34
N ARG A 748 -12.70 -10.09 16.55
CA ARG A 748 -14.07 -9.95 16.08
C ARG A 748 -14.17 -10.29 14.61
N ILE A 749 -14.77 -11.42 14.27
CA ILE A 749 -15.02 -11.82 12.89
C ILE A 749 -16.38 -11.28 12.48
N VAL A 750 -16.41 -10.44 11.45
CA VAL A 750 -17.64 -9.90 10.84
C VAL A 750 -17.83 -10.58 9.49
N LEU A 751 -18.90 -11.36 9.40
CA LEU A 751 -19.38 -11.99 8.17
C LEU A 751 -20.54 -11.15 7.67
N THR A 752 -20.40 -10.54 6.50
CA THR A 752 -21.51 -9.90 5.80
C THR A 752 -21.89 -10.79 4.63
N VAL A 753 -23.13 -11.27 4.62
CA VAL A 753 -23.69 -12.11 3.56
C VAL A 753 -24.95 -11.43 3.04
N CYS A 754 -25.12 -11.32 1.73
CA CYS A 754 -26.36 -10.79 1.16
C CYS A 754 -27.44 -11.88 1.13
N ALA A 755 -28.62 -11.58 1.68
CA ALA A 755 -29.80 -12.39 1.48
C ALA A 755 -30.24 -12.34 -0.01
N PRO A 756 -31.03 -13.31 -0.50
CA PRO A 756 -31.45 -13.39 -1.90
C PRO A 756 -32.20 -12.16 -2.43
N ASP A 757 -32.79 -11.34 -1.56
CA ASP A 757 -33.47 -10.09 -1.89
C ASP A 757 -32.56 -8.86 -1.90
N GLY A 758 -31.24 -9.06 -1.71
CA GLY A 758 -30.25 -8.00 -1.62
C GLY A 758 -30.08 -7.42 -0.22
N THR A 759 -30.79 -7.92 0.80
CA THR A 759 -30.66 -7.43 2.17
C THR A 759 -29.37 -7.94 2.82
N PRO A 760 -28.47 -7.07 3.30
CA PRO A 760 -27.25 -7.52 3.96
C PRO A 760 -27.55 -8.12 5.34
N VAL A 761 -27.05 -9.32 5.60
CA VAL A 761 -27.07 -10.01 6.90
C VAL A 761 -25.67 -9.98 7.48
N ARG A 762 -25.51 -9.33 8.64
CA ARG A 762 -24.24 -9.30 9.39
C ARG A 762 -24.28 -10.27 10.56
N ALA A 763 -23.31 -11.17 10.58
CA ALA A 763 -22.99 -11.99 11.74
C ALA A 763 -21.65 -11.53 12.34
N THR A 764 -21.64 -11.29 13.65
CA THR A 764 -20.43 -10.92 14.40
C THR A 764 -20.08 -12.03 15.40
N ALA A 765 -18.85 -12.53 15.38
CA ALA A 765 -18.31 -13.44 16.39
C ALA A 765 -17.13 -12.78 17.13
N SER A 766 -17.12 -12.77 18.47
CA SER A 766 -16.00 -12.23 19.26
C SER A 766 -15.29 -13.35 20.05
N VAL A 767 -13.95 -13.35 20.03
CA VAL A 767 -13.07 -14.36 20.64
C VAL A 767 -12.11 -13.69 21.64
N GLY A 768 -11.94 -14.26 22.84
CA GLY A 768 -11.06 -13.73 23.91
C GLY A 768 -9.56 -13.73 23.57
N GLN A 769 -8.69 -13.31 24.50
CA GLN A 769 -7.23 -13.35 24.31
C GLN A 769 -6.65 -14.79 24.28
N GLY A 770 -5.60 -15.01 23.48
CA GLY A 770 -4.75 -16.21 23.55
C GLY A 770 -4.97 -17.31 22.48
N TYR A 771 -5.33 -16.96 21.24
CA TYR A 771 -5.64 -17.95 20.19
C TYR A 771 -4.71 -17.88 18.97
N THR A 772 -4.56 -19.02 18.29
CA THR A 772 -3.91 -19.17 16.98
C THR A 772 -4.97 -19.67 15.98
N LEU A 773 -5.21 -18.93 14.90
CA LEU A 773 -6.02 -19.40 13.77
C LEU A 773 -5.17 -20.38 12.94
N ARG A 774 -5.71 -21.55 12.57
CA ARG A 774 -5.05 -22.49 11.65
C ARG A 774 -5.95 -22.74 10.43
N PRO A 775 -5.45 -22.66 9.20
CA PRO A 775 -6.14 -23.18 8.03
C PRO A 775 -6.28 -24.70 8.11
N SER A 776 -7.36 -25.24 7.52
CA SER A 776 -7.45 -26.67 7.21
C SER A 776 -6.45 -27.04 6.12
N ASP A 777 -5.79 -28.18 6.30
CA ASP A 777 -4.83 -28.80 5.41
C ASP A 777 -5.48 -29.30 4.11
N GLN A 778 -5.40 -28.52 3.03
CA GLN A 778 -5.56 -29.08 1.69
C GLN A 778 -4.25 -29.71 1.23
N SER A 779 -4.09 -31.01 1.48
CA SER A 779 -3.15 -31.84 0.73
C SER A 779 -3.94 -32.91 -0.03
N GLY A 780 -4.05 -32.75 -1.35
CA GLY A 780 -4.58 -33.80 -2.23
C GLY A 780 -5.27 -33.32 -3.52
N HIS A 781 -4.47 -33.08 -4.56
CA HIS A 781 -4.78 -33.18 -6.00
C HIS A 781 -5.53 -32.05 -6.75
N ASP A 782 -4.79 -31.43 -7.69
CA ASP A 782 -5.26 -30.65 -8.83
C ASP A 782 -5.97 -31.50 -9.90
N ALA A 783 -7.08 -30.99 -10.47
CA ALA A 783 -7.34 -30.92 -11.93
C ALA A 783 -8.73 -30.33 -12.29
N HIS A 784 -8.72 -29.17 -12.95
CA HIS A 784 -9.70 -28.62 -13.92
C HIS A 784 -11.04 -27.95 -13.46
N THR A 785 -11.01 -26.61 -13.40
CA THR A 785 -11.82 -25.61 -14.15
C THR A 785 -13.35 -25.78 -14.32
N TYR A 786 -14.10 -24.95 -13.54
CA TYR A 786 -15.46 -24.37 -13.71
C TYR A 786 -16.64 -25.33 -14.04
N TRP A 787 -17.84 -25.16 -13.49
CA TRP A 787 -18.94 -24.34 -14.03
C TRP A 787 -19.96 -24.05 -12.91
N VAL A 788 -20.58 -22.86 -12.98
CA VAL A 788 -21.86 -22.55 -12.33
C VAL A 788 -22.88 -23.63 -12.72
N SER A 789 -23.19 -24.57 -11.82
CA SER A 789 -24.37 -25.43 -11.96
C SER A 789 -25.49 -24.86 -11.12
N GLN A 790 -26.61 -24.62 -11.80
CA GLN A 790 -27.92 -24.23 -11.30
C GLN A 790 -28.17 -24.56 -9.82
N LEU A 791 -28.50 -23.53 -9.04
CA LEU A 791 -29.35 -23.68 -7.87
C LEU A 791 -30.66 -24.36 -8.32
N HIS A 792 -30.84 -25.64 -7.99
CA HIS A 792 -32.16 -26.24 -8.02
C HIS A 792 -32.98 -25.63 -6.88
N HIS A 793 -34.07 -24.98 -7.26
CA HIS A 793 -34.96 -24.16 -6.41
C HIS A 793 -35.78 -24.95 -5.36
N GLU A 794 -35.47 -26.22 -5.07
CA GLU A 794 -36.42 -27.13 -4.39
C GLU A 794 -36.02 -27.63 -2.99
N ASP A 795 -34.81 -27.33 -2.48
CA ASP A 795 -34.41 -27.69 -1.11
C ASP A 795 -34.31 -26.46 -0.19
N THR A 796 -35.43 -25.78 0.08
CA THR A 796 -35.56 -24.87 1.22
C THR A 796 -35.96 -25.67 2.46
N GLN A 797 -35.11 -25.68 3.50
CA GLN A 797 -35.53 -26.18 4.81
C GLN A 797 -36.06 -25.03 5.66
N GLN A 798 -37.35 -25.05 5.97
CA GLN A 798 -37.94 -24.16 6.97
C GLN A 798 -37.65 -24.68 8.38
N ALA A 799 -36.84 -23.94 9.13
CA ALA A 799 -36.65 -24.15 10.55
C ALA A 799 -37.66 -23.29 11.32
N VAL A 800 -38.42 -23.90 12.23
CA VAL A 800 -39.40 -23.22 13.06
C VAL A 800 -39.02 -23.40 14.53
N CYS A 801 -38.67 -22.30 15.19
CA CYS A 801 -38.45 -22.26 16.63
C CYS A 801 -39.69 -21.71 17.34
N ARG A 802 -40.07 -22.34 18.45
CA ARG A 802 -41.17 -21.88 19.31
C ARG A 802 -40.67 -21.68 20.72
N GLN A 803 -40.77 -20.45 21.20
CA GLN A 803 -40.42 -20.10 22.59
C GLN A 803 -41.40 -19.03 23.10
N GLY A 804 -41.99 -19.27 24.28
CA GLY A 804 -42.87 -18.29 24.93
C GLY A 804 -44.15 -17.93 24.16
N GLY A 805 -44.65 -18.83 23.30
CA GLY A 805 -45.85 -18.58 22.49
C GLY A 805 -45.61 -17.85 21.16
N ALA A 806 -44.39 -17.36 20.90
CA ALA A 806 -44.01 -16.85 19.59
C ALA A 806 -43.46 -17.98 18.71
N VAL A 807 -43.86 -17.99 17.44
CA VAL A 807 -43.37 -18.91 16.40
C VAL A 807 -42.49 -18.08 15.46
N LEU A 808 -41.20 -18.41 15.37
CA LEU A 808 -40.27 -17.83 14.40
C LEU A 808 -39.90 -18.90 13.39
N SER A 809 -40.13 -18.61 12.11
CA SER A 809 -39.82 -19.49 10.98
C SER A 809 -38.85 -18.80 10.04
N TRP A 810 -37.81 -19.51 9.59
CA TRP A 810 -36.90 -19.03 8.56
C TRP A 810 -36.46 -20.16 7.63
N GLU A 811 -36.02 -19.82 6.42
CA GLU A 811 -35.56 -20.75 5.39
C GLU A 811 -34.03 -20.79 5.37
N ALA A 812 -33.46 -21.99 5.37
CA ALA A 812 -32.03 -22.21 5.26
C ALA A 812 -31.69 -22.94 3.95
N PHE A 813 -30.67 -22.45 3.27
CA PHE A 813 -30.06 -23.07 2.08
C PHE A 813 -28.71 -23.70 2.48
N PRO A 814 -28.39 -24.92 2.05
CA PRO A 814 -27.12 -25.56 2.40
C PRO A 814 -25.99 -25.09 1.47
N CYS A 815 -25.19 -24.13 1.93
CA CYS A 815 -23.82 -23.93 1.44
C CYS A 815 -22.93 -23.32 2.54
N ALA A 816 -22.27 -24.17 3.31
CA ALA A 816 -21.07 -23.81 4.09
C ALA A 816 -20.37 -25.09 4.56
N GLU A 817 -19.20 -25.40 4.00
CA GLU A 817 -18.27 -26.36 4.61
C GLU A 817 -17.14 -25.61 5.35
N TRP A 818 -17.21 -25.72 6.68
CA TRP A 818 -16.19 -25.82 7.74
C TRP A 818 -14.87 -25.01 7.73
N LEU A 819 -14.75 -24.13 8.73
CA LEU A 819 -13.51 -23.75 9.45
C LEU A 819 -13.39 -24.60 10.74
N PRO A 820 -12.24 -25.20 11.09
CA PRO A 820 -12.07 -25.88 12.37
C PRO A 820 -11.68 -24.87 13.46
N LEU A 821 -12.61 -24.53 14.35
CA LEU A 821 -12.35 -23.72 15.55
C LEU A 821 -13.03 -24.38 16.75
N VAL A 822 -12.30 -24.58 17.85
CA VAL A 822 -12.91 -24.90 19.15
C VAL A 822 -13.02 -23.58 19.92
N MET A 823 -14.22 -23.02 20.01
CA MET A 823 -14.46 -21.74 20.69
C MET A 823 -15.60 -21.84 21.70
N ARG A 824 -15.44 -21.21 22.86
CA ARG A 824 -16.57 -20.67 23.62
C ARG A 824 -16.63 -19.18 23.37
N GLY A 825 -17.74 -18.69 22.84
CA GLY A 825 -17.93 -17.28 22.48
C GLY A 825 -19.42 -16.96 22.37
N GLU A 826 -19.74 -15.73 21.98
CA GLU A 826 -21.11 -15.30 21.67
C GLU A 826 -21.10 -14.79 20.23
N VAL A 827 -22.09 -15.21 19.43
CA VAL A 827 -22.36 -14.62 18.12
C VAL A 827 -23.53 -13.67 18.28
N THR A 828 -23.36 -12.42 17.88
CA THR A 828 -24.47 -11.47 17.77
C THR A 828 -24.78 -11.26 16.30
N ALA A 829 -25.98 -11.62 15.89
CA ALA A 829 -26.49 -11.39 14.54
C ALA A 829 -27.52 -10.25 14.56
N GLU A 830 -27.45 -9.34 13.60
CA GLU A 830 -28.46 -8.30 13.43
C GLU A 830 -29.34 -8.66 12.24
N ILE A 831 -30.64 -8.86 12.50
CA ILE A 831 -31.62 -9.25 11.49
C ILE A 831 -32.73 -8.21 11.49
N ALA A 832 -32.90 -7.49 10.39
CA ALA A 832 -33.91 -6.44 10.22
C ALA A 832 -33.93 -5.40 11.36
N GLY A 833 -32.75 -4.95 11.79
CA GLY A 833 -32.59 -3.93 12.84
C GLY A 833 -32.81 -4.43 14.27
N ARG A 834 -32.83 -5.76 14.49
CA ARG A 834 -32.95 -6.36 15.82
C ARG A 834 -31.74 -7.25 16.14
N PRO A 835 -31.08 -7.05 17.30
CA PRO A 835 -29.96 -7.89 17.72
C PRO A 835 -30.45 -9.23 18.26
N VAL A 836 -29.82 -10.32 17.82
CA VAL A 836 -30.01 -11.68 18.30
C VAL A 836 -28.66 -12.18 18.81
N VAL A 837 -28.55 -12.45 20.11
CA VAL A 837 -27.34 -12.99 20.74
C VAL A 837 -27.48 -14.51 20.88
N LEU A 838 -26.53 -15.24 20.29
CA LEU A 838 -26.43 -16.70 20.32
C LEU A 838 -25.20 -17.10 21.14
N PRO A 839 -25.36 -17.74 22.31
CA PRO A 839 -24.22 -18.29 23.04
C PRO A 839 -23.64 -19.49 22.28
N LEU A 840 -22.36 -19.45 21.93
CA LEU A 840 -21.62 -20.55 21.31
C LEU A 840 -20.76 -21.28 22.34
N ARG A 841 -20.96 -22.60 22.42
CA ARG A 841 -20.00 -23.52 23.04
C ARG A 841 -19.61 -24.58 22.02
N TRP A 842 -18.37 -24.55 21.56
CA TRP A 842 -17.70 -25.66 20.92
C TRP A 842 -16.62 -26.22 21.85
N GLY A 843 -16.73 -27.51 22.13
CA GLY A 843 -15.71 -28.34 22.75
C GLY A 843 -15.52 -29.55 21.85
N SER A 844 -14.30 -30.08 21.77
CA SER A 844 -14.03 -31.32 21.05
C SER A 844 -14.91 -32.45 21.61
N GLY A 845 -15.76 -33.01 20.76
CA GLY A 845 -16.58 -34.18 21.05
C GLY A 845 -18.08 -33.93 21.00
N LEU A 846 -18.73 -34.53 19.98
CA LEU A 846 -20.17 -34.86 19.94
C LEU A 846 -21.16 -33.71 20.21
N LEU A 847 -21.62 -33.02 19.14
CA LEU A 847 -23.04 -32.67 18.89
C LEU A 847 -23.19 -31.66 17.74
N THR A 848 -23.32 -32.16 16.51
CA THR A 848 -24.23 -31.60 15.50
C THR A 848 -24.81 -32.77 14.71
N ARG A 849 -26.02 -33.20 15.06
CA ARG A 849 -26.95 -33.79 14.08
C ARG A 849 -27.67 -32.59 13.46
N PHE A 850 -27.84 -32.49 12.13
CA PHE A 850 -28.77 -33.31 11.37
C PHE A 850 -28.27 -33.64 9.95
N SER A 851 -27.84 -34.88 9.73
CA SER A 851 -28.39 -35.74 8.68
C SER A 851 -28.16 -37.20 9.07
N HIS A 852 -29.17 -38.02 8.81
CA HIS A 852 -29.02 -39.47 8.72
C HIS A 852 -28.08 -39.80 7.54
N ALA A 853 -27.39 -40.95 7.66
CA ALA A 853 -26.51 -41.59 6.68
C ALA A 853 -25.02 -41.13 6.63
N GLY A 854 -24.28 -41.54 7.67
CA GLY A 854 -22.93 -42.15 7.68
C GLY A 854 -21.76 -41.66 6.79
N SER A 855 -20.74 -41.08 7.44
CA SER A 855 -19.32 -41.44 7.28
C SER A 855 -18.45 -40.80 8.38
N PHE A 856 -17.47 -41.52 8.94
CA PHE A 856 -16.41 -40.98 9.81
C PHE A 856 -15.04 -41.50 9.34
N GLU A 857 -14.06 -40.59 9.21
CA GLU A 857 -12.62 -40.87 9.32
C GLU A 857 -12.06 -40.22 10.61
N ASN A 858 -10.94 -40.75 11.10
CA ASN A 858 -10.38 -40.52 12.44
C ASN A 858 -8.84 -40.38 12.36
N ARG A 859 -8.25 -39.36 13.01
CA ARG A 859 -6.81 -39.20 13.35
C ARG A 859 -6.71 -38.17 14.50
N ASP A 860 -5.80 -38.18 15.47
CA ASP A 860 -4.54 -38.89 15.75
C ASP A 860 -4.20 -38.78 17.26
N ASN A 861 -3.18 -39.48 17.75
CA ASN A 861 -2.30 -38.97 18.82
C ASN A 861 -0.87 -39.50 18.70
N ALA A 862 0.10 -38.63 18.97
CA ALA A 862 1.52 -38.72 18.63
C ALA A 862 2.44 -39.17 19.78
N ALA A 863 3.72 -39.39 19.39
CA ALA A 863 4.99 -39.61 20.14
C ALA A 863 5.36 -41.10 20.41
N GLY A 864 6.52 -41.64 20.01
CA GLY A 864 7.74 -41.22 19.27
C GLY A 864 8.78 -42.39 19.30
N PRO A 865 9.87 -42.42 18.50
CA PRO A 865 10.94 -43.43 18.60
C PRO A 865 12.09 -42.89 19.49
N ASP A 866 12.39 -43.45 20.67
CA ASP A 866 13.37 -44.50 21.02
C ASP A 866 13.30 -44.60 22.59
N ALA A 867 13.50 -45.69 23.35
CA ALA A 867 14.29 -46.90 23.19
C ALA A 867 13.85 -48.03 24.16
N GLY A 868 14.13 -49.29 23.79
CA GLY A 868 14.72 -50.32 24.66
C GLY A 868 13.86 -51.02 25.74
N TYR A 869 13.38 -52.23 25.44
CA TYR A 869 13.12 -53.28 26.45
C TYR A 869 14.35 -54.19 26.57
N PRO A 870 14.66 -54.74 27.76
CA PRO A 870 15.69 -55.76 27.89
C PRO A 870 15.15 -57.14 27.51
N ASP A 871 16.04 -57.91 26.89
CA ASP A 871 16.12 -59.36 26.81
C ASP A 871 15.02 -60.16 26.06
N ALA A 872 15.37 -60.42 24.80
CA ALA A 872 15.66 -61.77 24.29
C ALA A 872 14.60 -62.86 24.44
N LEU A 873 13.85 -63.06 23.35
CA LEU A 873 13.42 -64.36 22.81
C LEU A 873 13.17 -64.06 21.32
N GLY A 874 13.95 -64.52 20.34
CA GLY A 874 14.46 -65.86 20.08
C GLY A 874 13.96 -66.23 18.68
N ALA A 875 14.87 -66.65 17.80
CA ALA A 875 14.64 -66.81 16.35
C ALA A 875 13.41 -67.67 16.01
N ASP A 876 12.70 -67.29 14.94
CA ASP A 876 11.60 -67.99 14.26
C ASP A 876 10.19 -67.90 14.89
N ALA A 877 9.39 -66.88 14.56
CA ALA A 877 7.96 -67.08 14.27
C ALA A 877 7.27 -65.84 13.64
N PRO A 878 6.26 -66.04 12.75
CA PRO A 878 5.91 -65.07 11.70
C PRO A 878 4.56 -64.37 11.91
N PHE A 879 4.39 -63.24 11.23
CA PHE A 879 3.15 -62.47 10.99
C PHE A 879 2.38 -61.93 12.21
N ALA A 880 2.40 -60.61 12.29
CA ALA A 880 1.59 -59.78 13.16
C ALA A 880 0.08 -59.90 12.86
N SER A 881 -0.72 -59.91 13.93
CA SER A 881 -2.07 -59.33 13.88
C SER A 881 -2.23 -58.37 15.06
N LEU A 882 -2.31 -57.08 14.74
CA LEU A 882 -2.86 -56.04 15.62
C LEU A 882 -4.31 -56.39 15.95
N ARG A 883 -4.67 -56.51 17.24
CA ARG A 883 -6.06 -56.46 17.70
C ARG A 883 -6.28 -55.14 18.43
N GLY A 884 -6.85 -54.16 17.73
CA GLY A 884 -7.63 -53.08 18.34
C GLY A 884 -9.10 -53.50 18.36
N GLU A 885 -9.74 -53.41 19.51
CA GLU A 885 -11.13 -53.82 19.73
C GLU A 885 -12.14 -52.90 19.02
N THR A 886 -13.24 -53.49 18.55
CA THR A 886 -14.35 -52.86 17.81
C THR A 886 -15.63 -52.82 18.65
N LYS A 887 -16.42 -51.72 18.54
CA LYS A 887 -17.91 -51.69 18.36
C LYS A 887 -18.50 -50.26 18.50
N PRO A 888 -19.41 -49.84 17.60
CA PRO A 888 -20.53 -48.95 17.91
C PRO A 888 -21.85 -49.75 17.90
N TRP A 889 -22.82 -49.32 18.70
CA TRP A 889 -24.12 -49.98 18.86
C TRP A 889 -25.22 -49.04 18.37
N VAL A 890 -26.18 -49.55 17.58
CA VAL A 890 -27.56 -49.05 17.64
C VAL A 890 -28.24 -49.83 18.76
N ARG A 891 -28.71 -49.12 19.80
CA ARG A 891 -29.51 -49.69 20.89
C ARG A 891 -30.96 -49.27 20.73
N ASP A 892 -31.81 -50.22 20.38
CA ASP A 892 -33.24 -50.18 20.71
C ASP A 892 -33.42 -50.93 22.05
N PRO A 893 -34.39 -50.59 22.92
CA PRO A 893 -34.52 -51.24 24.24
C PRO A 893 -34.60 -52.77 24.22
N GLY A 894 -34.93 -53.38 23.08
CA GLY A 894 -34.97 -54.85 22.90
C GLY A 894 -33.83 -55.48 22.09
N PHE A 895 -33.02 -54.74 21.31
CA PHE A 895 -32.08 -55.34 20.35
C PHE A 895 -30.83 -54.48 20.13
N ALA A 896 -29.77 -55.12 19.66
CA ALA A 896 -28.52 -54.45 19.32
C ALA A 896 -27.91 -54.95 18.01
N PHE A 897 -27.39 -54.03 17.20
CA PHE A 897 -26.94 -54.37 15.85
C PHE A 897 -25.59 -53.73 15.50
N ASN A 898 -24.79 -54.44 14.71
CA ASN A 898 -23.54 -53.94 14.15
C ASN A 898 -23.44 -54.27 12.65
N MET A 899 -23.31 -53.23 11.81
CA MET A 899 -22.91 -53.36 10.41
C MET A 899 -21.44 -52.98 10.27
N TYR A 900 -20.60 -53.94 9.94
CA TYR A 900 -19.32 -53.65 9.28
C TYR A 900 -19.16 -54.61 8.11
N GLY A 901 -19.10 -54.06 6.90
CA GLY A 901 -18.41 -54.68 5.77
C GLY A 901 -17.05 -54.00 5.62
N TYR A 902 -16.00 -54.78 5.39
CA TYR A 902 -14.70 -54.25 4.95
C TYR A 902 -14.35 -54.94 3.64
N VAL A 903 -13.90 -54.17 2.65
CA VAL A 903 -13.27 -54.71 1.45
C VAL A 903 -11.80 -54.93 1.79
N ASP A 904 -11.33 -56.18 1.79
CA ASP A 904 -9.92 -56.49 2.00
C ASP A 904 -9.19 -56.56 0.65
N ASN A 905 -8.58 -55.45 0.26
CA ASN A 905 -7.78 -55.33 -0.97
C ASN A 905 -6.42 -56.06 -0.89
N ARG A 906 -6.10 -56.80 0.19
CA ARG A 906 -4.80 -57.47 0.34
C ARG A 906 -4.73 -58.90 -0.19
N ARG A 907 -5.80 -59.43 -0.80
CA ARG A 907 -5.71 -60.71 -1.51
C ARG A 907 -5.06 -60.52 -2.88
N ARG A 908 -4.13 -61.43 -3.20
CA ARG A 908 -3.16 -61.40 -4.30
C ARG A 908 -3.77 -61.38 -5.73
N ASP A 909 -5.09 -61.34 -5.86
CA ASP A 909 -5.80 -61.58 -7.11
C ASP A 909 -6.75 -60.43 -7.53
N CYS A 910 -6.64 -59.25 -6.91
CA CYS A 910 -7.30 -58.04 -7.38
C CYS A 910 -6.34 -57.25 -8.29
N TYR A 911 -6.69 -57.09 -9.57
CA TYR A 911 -5.90 -56.33 -10.54
C TYR A 911 -6.77 -55.26 -11.21
N MET A 912 -6.18 -54.10 -11.49
CA MET A 912 -6.74 -53.09 -12.40
C MET A 912 -6.52 -53.56 -13.83
N GLY A 913 -7.61 -53.78 -14.59
CA GLY A 913 -7.53 -53.97 -16.03
C GLY A 913 -7.14 -52.68 -16.75
N GLU A 914 -6.61 -52.78 -17.96
CA GLU A 914 -6.25 -51.61 -18.79
C GLU A 914 -7.45 -50.72 -19.18
N ASP A 915 -8.67 -51.14 -18.85
CA ASP A 915 -9.93 -50.41 -19.02
C ASP A 915 -10.47 -49.80 -17.71
N GLU A 916 -9.67 -49.76 -16.65
CA GLU A 916 -9.99 -49.21 -15.32
C GLU A 916 -11.18 -49.87 -14.60
N SER A 917 -11.60 -51.07 -15.02
CA SER A 917 -12.63 -51.84 -14.31
C SER A 917 -12.03 -52.68 -13.16
N PHE A 918 -12.68 -52.64 -11.99
CA PHE A 918 -12.26 -53.36 -10.78
C PHE A 918 -12.90 -54.76 -10.72
N SER A 919 -12.10 -55.82 -10.54
CA SER A 919 -12.61 -57.16 -10.21
C SER A 919 -12.04 -57.64 -8.87
N GLY A 920 -12.93 -57.86 -7.88
CA GLY A 920 -12.55 -58.27 -6.52
C GLY A 920 -13.76 -58.59 -5.63
N VAL A 921 -13.58 -59.52 -4.67
CA VAL A 921 -14.66 -60.14 -3.88
C VAL A 921 -15.00 -59.32 -2.64
N VAL A 922 -16.27 -58.94 -2.48
CA VAL A 922 -16.78 -58.26 -1.27
C VAL A 922 -17.30 -59.30 -0.26
N TYR A 923 -16.77 -59.29 0.96
CA TYR A 923 -17.35 -60.02 2.09
C TYR A 923 -17.93 -59.03 3.10
N SER A 924 -19.24 -59.11 3.36
CA SER A 924 -19.89 -58.35 4.43
C SER A 924 -20.31 -59.29 5.56
N ARG A 925 -19.95 -58.95 6.80
CA ARG A 925 -20.37 -59.68 8.00
C ARG A 925 -21.19 -58.78 8.89
N CYS A 926 -22.48 -59.07 8.96
CA CYS A 926 -23.38 -58.37 9.84
C CYS A 926 -23.66 -59.23 11.10
N THR A 927 -23.80 -58.62 12.27
CA THR A 927 -24.16 -59.36 13.50
C THR A 927 -25.26 -58.64 14.27
N LEU A 928 -26.36 -59.35 14.48
CA LEU A 928 -27.48 -58.95 15.32
C LEU A 928 -27.38 -59.64 16.68
N TRP A 929 -27.53 -58.87 17.74
CA TRP A 929 -27.51 -59.31 19.13
C TRP A 929 -28.91 -59.18 19.71
N LEU A 930 -29.46 -60.31 20.13
CA LEU A 930 -30.81 -60.42 20.69
C LEU A 930 -30.75 -60.31 22.24
N PRO A 931 -31.85 -59.96 22.91
CA PRO A 931 -31.84 -59.60 24.33
C PRO A 931 -31.49 -60.76 25.28
N ARG A 932 -31.52 -62.02 24.80
CA ARG A 932 -31.00 -63.20 25.51
C ARG A 932 -29.58 -63.60 25.08
N GLU A 933 -28.76 -62.62 24.69
CA GLU A 933 -27.34 -62.71 24.30
C GLU A 933 -26.97 -63.64 23.14
N THR A 934 -27.94 -64.17 22.38
CA THR A 934 -27.62 -64.97 21.19
C THR A 934 -27.27 -64.04 20.02
N ALA A 935 -26.01 -64.06 19.59
CA ALA A 935 -25.56 -63.35 18.40
C ALA A 935 -25.91 -64.14 17.13
N VAL A 936 -26.74 -63.54 16.27
CA VAL A 936 -27.04 -64.03 14.94
C VAL A 936 -26.16 -63.30 13.93
N ARG A 937 -25.43 -64.05 13.10
CA ARG A 937 -24.45 -63.54 12.15
C ARG A 937 -24.89 -63.82 10.73
N PHE A 938 -24.82 -62.81 9.89
CA PHE A 938 -25.13 -62.87 8.47
C PHE A 938 -23.83 -62.79 7.68
N TYR A 939 -23.65 -63.69 6.73
CA TYR A 939 -22.46 -63.80 5.90
C TYR A 939 -22.85 -63.84 4.43
N THR A 940 -22.36 -62.89 3.65
CA THR A 940 -22.44 -62.94 2.19
C THR A 940 -21.34 -63.84 1.63
N ARG A 941 -21.69 -64.63 0.61
CA ARG A 941 -20.80 -65.57 -0.08
C ARG A 941 -20.36 -65.00 -1.44
N HIS A 942 -19.27 -65.56 -1.95
CA HIS A 942 -18.59 -65.17 -3.19
C HIS A 942 -19.50 -65.01 -4.43
N GLU A 943 -20.59 -65.77 -4.53
CA GLU A 943 -21.53 -65.70 -5.66
C GLU A 943 -22.87 -65.02 -5.29
N GLY A 944 -22.87 -64.11 -4.30
CA GLY A 944 -24.08 -63.42 -3.86
C GLY A 944 -25.00 -64.28 -2.96
N GLY A 945 -24.57 -65.46 -2.54
CA GLY A 945 -25.30 -66.27 -1.56
C GLY A 945 -25.31 -65.65 -0.15
N LEU A 946 -26.25 -66.05 0.70
CA LEU A 946 -26.36 -65.58 2.09
C LEU A 946 -26.39 -66.76 3.06
N GLN A 947 -25.61 -66.68 4.13
CA GLN A 947 -25.75 -67.59 5.28
C GLN A 947 -26.08 -66.84 6.56
N ILE A 948 -26.88 -67.49 7.40
CA ILE A 948 -27.28 -66.95 8.70
C ILE A 948 -26.98 -67.99 9.77
N TRP A 949 -26.25 -67.57 10.78
CA TRP A 949 -25.71 -68.43 11.83
C TRP A 949 -26.11 -67.89 13.19
N ALA A 950 -26.40 -68.78 14.14
CA ALA A 950 -26.45 -68.42 15.56
C ALA A 950 -25.40 -69.23 16.31
N GLY A 951 -24.41 -68.55 16.90
CA GLY A 951 -23.25 -69.23 17.49
C GLY A 951 -22.44 -70.02 16.46
N ARG A 952 -22.45 -71.36 16.56
CA ARG A 952 -21.76 -72.30 15.65
C ARG A 952 -22.72 -73.07 14.72
N GLU A 953 -24.02 -72.84 14.83
CA GLU A 953 -25.03 -73.52 14.02
C GLU A 953 -25.43 -72.63 12.84
N CYS A 954 -25.44 -73.21 11.63
CA CYS A 954 -25.92 -72.53 10.43
C CYS A 954 -27.43 -72.73 10.34
N LEU A 955 -28.18 -71.66 10.60
CA LEU A 955 -29.64 -71.71 10.59
C LEU A 955 -30.22 -71.57 9.17
N TYR A 956 -29.47 -70.95 8.25
CA TYR A 956 -29.91 -70.75 6.88
C TYR A 956 -28.74 -70.61 5.91
N THR A 957 -28.88 -71.16 4.71
CA THR A 957 -27.93 -70.99 3.60
C THR A 957 -28.69 -70.84 2.29
N ALA A 958 -28.36 -69.80 1.55
CA ALA A 958 -28.77 -69.56 0.18
C ALA A 958 -27.52 -69.52 -0.71
N GLU A 959 -27.51 -70.30 -1.79
CA GLU A 959 -26.30 -70.47 -2.61
C GLU A 959 -26.09 -69.34 -3.64
N ARG A 960 -27.16 -68.65 -4.10
CA ARG A 960 -27.07 -67.53 -5.05
C ARG A 960 -28.16 -66.47 -4.87
N ALA A 961 -27.79 -65.21 -5.07
CA ALA A 961 -28.60 -64.00 -4.93
C ALA A 961 -29.78 -63.90 -5.90
N ASP A 962 -29.57 -64.39 -7.12
CA ASP A 962 -30.33 -63.97 -8.32
C ASP A 962 -31.76 -64.54 -8.38
N SER A 963 -32.13 -65.39 -7.44
CA SER A 963 -33.42 -66.10 -7.42
C SER A 963 -34.34 -65.73 -6.25
N PHE A 964 -33.94 -64.82 -5.35
CA PHE A 964 -34.75 -64.50 -4.19
C PHE A 964 -35.72 -63.35 -4.45
N ARG A 965 -36.99 -63.68 -4.71
CA ARG A 965 -38.12 -62.75 -4.45
C ARG A 965 -38.97 -63.18 -3.26
N GLU A 966 -38.70 -64.35 -2.70
CA GLU A 966 -39.47 -64.96 -1.61
C GLU A 966 -38.85 -64.66 -0.24
N THR A 967 -39.70 -64.47 0.77
CA THR A 967 -39.31 -64.22 2.15
C THR A 967 -39.09 -65.56 2.87
N ALA A 968 -37.90 -65.77 3.44
CA ALA A 968 -37.61 -66.94 4.25
C ALA A 968 -37.85 -66.65 5.73
N GLU A 969 -38.64 -67.49 6.42
CA GLU A 969 -38.83 -67.44 7.88
C GLU A 969 -37.83 -68.38 8.57
N ILE A 970 -36.96 -67.81 9.40
CA ILE A 970 -35.92 -68.55 10.14
C ILE A 970 -36.24 -68.44 11.63
N ARG A 971 -36.51 -69.58 12.27
CA ARG A 971 -36.70 -69.64 13.72
C ARG A 971 -35.37 -69.77 14.43
N LEU A 972 -35.17 -68.95 15.45
CA LEU A 972 -33.96 -68.98 16.24
C LEU A 972 -34.04 -70.02 17.37
N PRO A 973 -32.92 -70.60 17.81
CA PRO A 973 -32.88 -71.71 18.77
C PRO A 973 -33.59 -71.44 20.11
N ALA A 974 -33.72 -70.17 20.51
CA ALA A 974 -34.43 -69.76 21.74
C ALA A 974 -35.97 -69.74 21.61
N GLY A 975 -36.54 -70.18 20.47
CA GLY A 975 -37.93 -70.57 20.30
C GLY A 975 -38.97 -69.45 20.11
N GLU A 976 -38.68 -68.21 20.51
CA GLU A 976 -39.69 -67.13 20.54
C GLU A 976 -39.49 -66.02 19.49
N THR A 977 -38.37 -66.02 18.75
CA THR A 977 -38.06 -64.98 17.75
C THR A 977 -37.94 -65.57 16.35
N ARG A 978 -38.64 -64.97 15.39
CA ARG A 978 -38.59 -65.32 13.96
C ARG A 978 -37.88 -64.21 13.20
N LEU A 979 -36.97 -64.59 12.32
CA LEU A 979 -36.32 -63.70 11.37
C LEU A 979 -36.95 -63.91 10.00
N LEU A 980 -37.48 -62.85 9.41
CA LEU A 980 -37.97 -62.83 8.04
C LEU A 980 -36.92 -62.16 7.18
N VAL A 981 -36.36 -62.88 6.22
CA VAL A 981 -35.28 -62.37 5.37
C VAL A 981 -35.80 -62.31 3.95
N LYS A 982 -35.82 -61.11 3.36
CA LYS A 982 -36.15 -60.89 1.95
C LYS A 982 -34.97 -60.22 1.27
N ASN A 983 -34.43 -60.85 0.24
CA ASN A 983 -33.20 -60.42 -0.40
C ASN A 983 -33.47 -59.79 -1.77
N TRP A 984 -32.79 -58.70 -2.14
CA TRP A 984 -32.93 -57.99 -3.41
C TRP A 984 -31.56 -57.72 -4.05
N VAL A 985 -31.43 -58.04 -5.35
CA VAL A 985 -30.25 -57.68 -6.16
C VAL A 985 -30.53 -56.38 -6.90
N TRP A 986 -29.69 -55.37 -6.70
CA TRP A 986 -29.71 -54.15 -7.51
C TRP A 986 -28.86 -54.41 -8.76
N GLY A 987 -29.42 -54.16 -9.95
CA GLY A 987 -28.76 -54.44 -11.22
C GLY A 987 -27.42 -53.70 -11.41
N GLU A 988 -26.59 -54.18 -12.34
CA GLU A 988 -25.24 -53.68 -12.64
C GLU A 988 -25.22 -52.16 -12.93
N LYS A 989 -24.38 -51.42 -12.20
CA LYS A 989 -24.01 -50.03 -12.54
C LYS A 989 -22.65 -50.03 -13.24
N PRO A 990 -22.36 -49.10 -14.16
CA PRO A 990 -21.17 -49.21 -15.03
C PRO A 990 -19.82 -48.97 -14.33
N TYR A 991 -19.80 -48.65 -13.03
CA TYR A 991 -18.59 -48.22 -12.31
C TYR A 991 -18.42 -48.84 -10.91
N SER A 992 -19.28 -49.78 -10.51
CA SER A 992 -19.15 -50.51 -9.24
C SER A 992 -19.86 -51.87 -9.33
N ALA A 993 -19.23 -52.94 -8.85
CA ALA A 993 -19.82 -54.28 -8.81
C ALA A 993 -21.21 -54.35 -8.14
N ASN A 994 -21.96 -55.44 -8.39
CA ASN A 994 -23.33 -55.68 -7.94
C ASN A 994 -23.58 -55.32 -6.45
N GLU A 995 -24.52 -54.40 -6.21
CA GLU A 995 -24.98 -54.06 -4.86
C GLU A 995 -26.02 -55.09 -4.37
N PHE A 996 -25.82 -55.60 -3.16
CA PHE A 996 -26.68 -56.61 -2.54
C PHE A 996 -27.31 -56.08 -1.27
N GLY A 997 -28.65 -56.01 -1.23
CA GLY A 997 -29.41 -55.54 -0.08
C GLY A 997 -30.40 -56.61 0.40
N PHE A 998 -30.57 -56.75 1.70
CA PHE A 998 -31.56 -57.67 2.26
C PHE A 998 -32.33 -57.01 3.40
N PHE A 999 -33.65 -57.19 3.38
CA PHE A 999 -34.51 -56.75 4.45
C PHE A 999 -34.59 -57.82 5.53
N LEU A 1000 -34.34 -57.39 6.76
CA LEU A 1000 -34.58 -58.20 7.95
C LEU A 1000 -35.83 -57.69 8.67
N GLY A 1001 -36.83 -58.55 8.81
CA GLY A 1001 -37.97 -58.38 9.71
C GLY A 1001 -37.77 -59.23 10.98
N ILE A 1002 -37.95 -58.64 12.16
CA ILE A 1002 -37.87 -59.36 13.44
C ILE A 1002 -39.23 -59.34 14.11
N ASP A 1003 -39.81 -60.52 14.34
CA ASP A 1003 -41.05 -60.68 15.10
C ASP A 1003 -40.73 -61.06 16.55
N ALA A 1004 -41.16 -60.22 17.51
CA ALA A 1004 -40.81 -60.31 18.92
C ALA A 1004 -42.08 -60.48 19.79
N PRO A 1005 -42.07 -61.33 20.83
CA PRO A 1005 -43.27 -61.66 21.58
C PRO A 1005 -43.85 -60.44 22.29
N GLY A 1006 -45.16 -60.19 22.07
CA GLY A 1006 -45.91 -59.06 22.67
C GLY A 1006 -46.24 -57.91 21.71
N ARG A 1007 -45.88 -58.01 20.42
CA ARG A 1007 -46.34 -57.09 19.36
C ARG A 1007 -47.27 -57.84 18.39
N ASP A 1008 -48.33 -57.19 17.93
CA ASP A 1008 -49.35 -57.81 17.07
C ASP A 1008 -48.76 -58.09 15.67
N ALA A 1009 -48.50 -59.37 15.39
CA ALA A 1009 -47.84 -59.85 14.18
C ALA A 1009 -48.82 -60.25 13.07
N SER A 1010 -49.99 -59.61 13.00
CA SER A 1010 -50.98 -59.89 11.94
C SER A 1010 -50.63 -59.27 10.57
N ALA A 1011 -49.63 -58.38 10.50
CA ALA A 1011 -49.18 -57.78 9.25
C ALA A 1011 -48.18 -58.68 8.51
N ARG A 1012 -48.52 -59.13 7.29
CA ARG A 1012 -47.59 -59.89 6.43
C ARG A 1012 -46.64 -58.93 5.69
N PRO A 1013 -45.33 -59.26 5.57
CA PRO A 1013 -44.33 -58.38 4.94
C PRO A 1013 -44.52 -58.12 3.44
N GLU A 1014 -45.43 -58.84 2.79
CA GLU A 1014 -45.63 -58.76 1.34
C GLU A 1014 -46.17 -57.39 0.88
N GLU A 1015 -46.86 -56.64 1.75
CA GLU A 1015 -47.40 -55.31 1.42
C GLU A 1015 -46.38 -54.16 1.53
N ALA A 1016 -45.21 -54.38 2.13
CA ALA A 1016 -44.19 -53.35 2.27
C ALA A 1016 -43.41 -53.05 0.97
N SER A 1017 -43.58 -53.86 -0.09
CA SER A 1017 -42.67 -53.85 -1.25
C SER A 1017 -43.19 -53.17 -2.53
N ALA A 1018 -44.01 -52.12 -2.46
CA ALA A 1018 -44.40 -51.39 -3.68
C ALA A 1018 -44.40 -49.85 -3.60
N ALA A 1019 -44.46 -49.23 -2.42
CA ALA A 1019 -44.70 -47.78 -2.32
C ALA A 1019 -43.48 -46.93 -1.89
N GLY A 1020 -42.37 -47.53 -1.47
CA GLY A 1020 -41.30 -46.80 -0.75
C GLY A 1020 -40.07 -46.33 -1.56
N PHE A 1021 -40.04 -46.47 -2.90
CA PHE A 1021 -38.78 -46.26 -3.65
C PHE A 1021 -38.88 -45.36 -4.89
N ARG A 1022 -39.91 -44.51 -5.01
CA ARG A 1022 -40.00 -43.43 -6.02
C ARG A 1022 -40.22 -42.03 -5.42
N GLY A 1023 -39.45 -41.70 -4.38
CA GLY A 1023 -39.35 -40.32 -3.89
C GLY A 1023 -40.59 -39.73 -3.22
N GLN A 1024 -41.61 -40.53 -2.90
CA GLN A 1024 -42.67 -40.13 -1.96
C GLN A 1024 -42.47 -40.87 -0.64
N SER A 1025 -42.72 -40.16 0.47
CA SER A 1025 -42.59 -40.66 1.84
C SER A 1025 -43.17 -42.06 2.00
N ALA A 1026 -42.37 -42.98 2.53
CA ALA A 1026 -42.85 -44.31 2.89
C ALA A 1026 -44.05 -44.16 3.87
N PRO A 1027 -45.18 -44.84 3.65
CA PRO A 1027 -46.22 -44.87 4.67
C PRO A 1027 -45.67 -45.58 5.91
N ALA A 1028 -46.05 -45.09 7.09
CA ALA A 1028 -45.71 -45.71 8.36
C ALA A 1028 -46.13 -47.19 8.33
N LEU A 1029 -45.16 -48.10 8.38
CA LEU A 1029 -45.42 -49.53 8.50
C LEU A 1029 -46.10 -49.81 9.86
N PRO A 1030 -47.00 -50.81 9.95
CA PRO A 1030 -47.68 -51.15 11.19
C PRO A 1030 -46.67 -51.47 12.30
N THR A 1031 -46.96 -50.96 13.50
CA THR A 1031 -46.15 -51.10 14.71
C THR A 1031 -45.97 -52.57 15.08
N GLY A 1032 -44.84 -53.16 14.70
CA GLY A 1032 -44.52 -54.56 15.04
C GLY A 1032 -43.26 -55.07 14.35
N LEU A 1033 -43.05 -54.71 13.09
CA LEU A 1033 -41.91 -55.15 12.28
C LEU A 1033 -40.80 -54.08 12.25
N LEU A 1034 -39.59 -54.42 12.70
CA LEU A 1034 -38.41 -53.63 12.38
C LEU A 1034 -37.93 -54.05 10.98
N VAL A 1035 -37.96 -53.14 10.01
CA VAL A 1035 -37.47 -53.38 8.64
C VAL A 1035 -36.18 -52.59 8.46
N MET A 1036 -35.08 -53.29 8.17
CA MET A 1036 -33.77 -52.68 7.95
C MET A 1036 -33.32 -52.99 6.51
N PRO A 1037 -33.06 -51.98 5.65
CA PRO A 1037 -32.51 -52.18 4.30
C PRO A 1037 -31.05 -52.64 4.30
#